data_AF-A0A814XPN8-F1
#
_entry.id   AF-A0A814XPN8-F1
#
_cell.length_a   1.000
_cell.length_b   1.000
_cell.length_c   1.000
_cell.angle_alpha   90.00
_cell.angle_beta   90.00
_cell.angle_gamma   90.00
#
_symmetry.space_group_name_H-M   'P 1'
#
loop_
_entity.id
_entity.type
_entity.pdbx_description
1 polymer ?
#
loop_
_entity_poly.entity_id
_entity_poly.type
_entity_poly.pdbx_seq_one_letter_code
_entity_poly.pdbx_strand_id
1 'polypeptide(L)'
;MEKNNNTTTTITDQLNSLRSILHSDDHLQILPSGDYEQVRIKLDHDIQISFFFDLLKISNKPLTINNLHDLRINKSSNKCPLDKDQWTNICKYFDELIQQSNKSTSLQSVIQSSQDYLLSIMTNNQKPRRKEIKSTKISTEEDTSALKNRFRHSNLIFNRILHDKTIDRSQVVIGYEDRFTGIHEILFNEFKRVHEHEYGIPLHRIRHFKINGNLVWDRSKRLDLITGSQQLNVISNDDSQSLNLVQGLYYFDQSLQQWIECPHIPLTSDDPRIPSTSETWLPERCHFVTWNILFDYYQSTLIHSQQRYQAILDTLKSVLPDIICLQEVTKTFLNLLLNELWFQQNNYYVIIMKSIINSHEEKSYGQLMIMKNFRPRSFSICPLDISEDDEVKSTTTKKPRVTKELIITRFGLNAKVTIDLVNLHLHSDLARNSTEKRCQTLKTLFRTMKTNNYMLIGDFNFGDAHLQEQNILATYENEIHDLWKEIYRLDQNPGFTFDPSRNICAQITSQSQISRRLDRYLIHTLYNLSYSIEHLSMIATDIIPIDPFNNDDNQRINLSDHYALQLIINFRTRSRSHRSALVILPTIDKWSLIDSYCEHYDPPNNLWNLWPSHINLLWPFYDINDCQDDQEDILLKLRLLLCQYSSFSIKINEIDSFVENNVIFMKCDEQSTNHLRQLHEQLAQSFSHCIRNSRNTYNPHMTLVQFDSQEKFNQVKPSLILNESFEFPVQYLYILQRPHDNDTTPFHIVHQIPLGYILQPIHYKQSNSVHIKLQEFFQTMNLYETNESYKRKQDKFQKLSSCFQQIFNKDTLHYFTHSFLPYGSFRIGINGQDVDTVFLLNEIKSMNNETTFDETLHQLKHDPNALNKYIYNLLETQINENFKDEIIYCMKIEALFPIMSILFNDQTKVEIFVQIELSECKTANDSHLPESIHGVHDIERLLVHIRLPPIFQHLLTYIRTWAQHVGLYGQAYGYLGGYAWAVLCAHICHKHLSSIKSLLAIEEFSIDGFFSLVEYFFSTFAQFNWLADPLCLYPKSYKPITYSERPTVYHRGSMRIISPSPPFHNAARSTKRSTRDLIIQGFQRVVQLLDSINTITTEDKLNALKQILELNNDFPNEKTESIVQLTISSENTDEFDSWIGWIKSRLSFFFSECEEACHYTFQPQSTIEYQSNKNEALYAIAFQVDSTTLQQSRKFTDCLQKFINQVNSFLNRTKSMKFSHKIISIDDWKLERMKRKSQRIKQ
;
A
#
# COMPACT_ATOMS: atom_id res chain seq x y z
N MET A 1 28.18 12.65 -44.36
CA MET A 1 28.83 13.07 -45.62
C MET A 1 28.98 11.84 -46.50
N GLU A 2 28.51 11.88 -47.73
CA GLU A 2 28.88 10.90 -48.76
C GLU A 2 29.65 11.62 -49.88
N LYS A 3 30.82 11.07 -50.24
CA LYS A 3 31.46 11.02 -51.58
C LYS A 3 32.97 10.92 -51.44
N ASN A 4 33.51 9.75 -51.81
CA ASN A 4 34.68 9.64 -52.69
C ASN A 4 34.92 8.16 -53.03
N ASN A 5 34.66 7.78 -54.28
CA ASN A 5 35.10 6.51 -54.83
C ASN A 5 36.50 6.70 -55.43
N ASN A 6 37.49 5.94 -54.95
CA ASN A 6 38.63 5.49 -55.75
C ASN A 6 39.27 4.27 -55.07
N THR A 7 38.98 3.09 -55.62
CA THR A 7 39.68 1.80 -55.41
C THR A 7 40.28 1.55 -54.03
N THR A 8 39.42 1.52 -53.01
CA THR A 8 39.72 0.88 -51.72
C THR A 8 38.75 -0.29 -51.54
N THR A 9 39.25 -1.51 -51.69
CA THR A 9 38.50 -2.74 -51.34
C THR A 9 38.13 -2.65 -49.87
N THR A 10 36.85 -2.39 -49.62
CA THR A 10 36.36 -2.16 -48.27
C THR A 10 36.56 -3.41 -47.42
N ILE A 11 36.60 -3.26 -46.09
CA ILE A 11 36.66 -4.40 -45.18
C ILE A 11 35.54 -5.41 -45.47
N THR A 12 34.36 -4.91 -45.89
CA THR A 12 33.20 -5.68 -46.34
C THR A 12 33.52 -6.56 -47.55
N ASP A 13 34.20 -6.04 -48.57
CA ASP A 13 34.59 -6.81 -49.77
C ASP A 13 35.56 -7.94 -49.41
N GLN A 14 36.49 -7.67 -48.49
CA GLN A 14 37.47 -8.67 -48.04
C GLN A 14 36.82 -9.78 -47.21
N LEU A 15 35.86 -9.43 -46.33
CA LEU A 15 35.09 -10.40 -45.56
C LEU A 15 34.11 -11.20 -46.45
N ASN A 16 33.60 -10.60 -47.53
CA ASN A 16 32.83 -11.31 -48.55
C ASN A 16 33.71 -12.27 -49.39
N SER A 17 34.97 -11.89 -49.69
CA SER A 17 35.94 -12.80 -50.30
C SER A 17 36.21 -14.02 -49.39
N LEU A 18 36.35 -13.81 -48.08
CA LEU A 18 36.47 -14.92 -47.12
C LEU A 18 35.24 -15.82 -47.12
N ARG A 19 34.02 -15.26 -47.18
CA ARG A 19 32.78 -16.07 -47.32
C ARG A 19 32.75 -16.93 -48.57
N SER A 20 33.46 -16.56 -49.64
CA SER A 20 33.45 -17.33 -50.90
C SER A 20 34.28 -18.63 -50.88
N ILE A 21 35.16 -18.81 -49.88
CA ILE A 21 35.95 -20.06 -49.67
C ILE A 21 35.40 -20.94 -48.54
N LEU A 22 34.26 -20.57 -47.96
CA LEU A 22 33.59 -21.36 -46.93
C LEU A 22 32.76 -22.45 -47.59
N HIS A 23 32.79 -23.66 -47.02
CA HIS A 23 31.89 -24.74 -47.44
C HIS A 23 30.43 -24.41 -47.06
N SER A 24 29.45 -25.17 -47.56
CA SER A 24 28.01 -24.85 -47.34
C SER A 24 27.61 -24.82 -45.86
N ASP A 25 28.34 -25.53 -45.01
CA ASP A 25 28.03 -25.72 -43.61
C ASP A 25 28.90 -24.80 -42.70
N ASP A 26 29.89 -24.14 -43.30
CA ASP A 26 30.77 -23.14 -42.67
C ASP A 26 30.07 -21.78 -42.59
N HIS A 27 30.33 -20.98 -41.54
CA HIS A 27 29.70 -19.66 -41.40
C HIS A 27 30.58 -18.60 -40.73
N LEU A 28 30.54 -17.38 -41.29
CA LEU A 28 31.28 -16.20 -40.83
C LEU A 28 30.35 -15.23 -40.07
N GLN A 29 30.60 -15.09 -38.77
CA GLN A 29 29.99 -14.11 -37.88
C GLN A 29 30.98 -13.00 -37.52
N ILE A 30 30.49 -11.76 -37.46
CA ILE A 30 31.23 -10.59 -36.96
C ILE A 30 30.59 -10.20 -35.62
N LEU A 31 31.40 -9.98 -34.60
CA LEU A 31 30.97 -9.66 -33.24
C LEU A 31 31.75 -8.42 -32.74
N PRO A 32 31.07 -7.33 -32.35
CA PRO A 32 31.75 -6.17 -31.78
C PRO A 32 32.38 -6.55 -30.43
N SER A 33 33.65 -6.22 -30.23
CA SER A 33 34.46 -6.72 -29.11
C SER A 33 35.38 -5.64 -28.51
N GLY A 34 34.79 -4.53 -28.07
CA GLY A 34 35.52 -3.39 -27.51
C GLY A 34 36.23 -2.59 -28.60
N ASP A 35 37.51 -2.28 -28.41
CA ASP A 35 38.32 -1.50 -29.36
C ASP A 35 38.68 -2.27 -30.67
N TYR A 36 38.29 -3.55 -30.78
CA TYR A 36 38.55 -4.40 -31.94
C TYR A 36 37.28 -5.13 -32.40
N GLU A 37 37.18 -5.37 -33.71
CA GLU A 37 36.17 -6.25 -34.27
C GLU A 37 36.64 -7.70 -34.19
N GLN A 38 35.79 -8.60 -33.68
CA GLN A 38 36.04 -10.03 -33.71
C GLN A 38 35.31 -10.67 -34.88
N VAL A 39 36.01 -11.47 -35.68
CA VAL A 39 35.41 -12.36 -36.68
C VAL A 39 35.59 -13.79 -36.24
N ARG A 40 34.52 -14.58 -36.33
CA ARG A 40 34.54 -16.03 -36.13
C ARG A 40 34.05 -16.71 -37.39
N ILE A 41 34.89 -17.59 -37.92
CA ILE A 41 34.59 -18.48 -39.03
C ILE A 41 34.45 -19.86 -38.41
N LYS A 42 33.21 -20.33 -38.27
CA LYS A 42 32.96 -21.72 -37.93
C LYS A 42 33.21 -22.55 -39.19
N LEU A 43 34.14 -23.49 -39.06
CA LEU A 43 34.38 -24.56 -40.01
C LEU A 43 33.47 -25.75 -39.67
N ASP A 44 33.32 -26.67 -40.61
CA ASP A 44 32.56 -27.88 -40.44
C ASP A 44 33.01 -28.66 -39.18
N HIS A 45 32.09 -29.44 -38.62
CA HIS A 45 32.35 -30.35 -37.50
C HIS A 45 32.77 -29.65 -36.18
N ASP A 46 32.08 -28.57 -35.83
CA ASP A 46 32.22 -27.86 -34.55
C ASP A 46 33.60 -27.21 -34.30
N ILE A 47 34.42 -26.97 -35.33
CA ILE A 47 35.71 -26.27 -35.23
C ILE A 47 35.54 -24.82 -35.70
N GLN A 48 36.29 -23.86 -35.15
CA GLN A 48 36.19 -22.45 -35.54
C GLN A 48 37.56 -21.76 -35.56
N ILE A 49 37.78 -20.90 -36.55
CA ILE A 49 38.89 -19.94 -36.59
C ILE A 49 38.35 -18.58 -36.16
N SER A 50 38.96 -17.98 -35.15
CA SER A 50 38.59 -16.65 -34.63
C SER A 50 39.76 -15.69 -34.80
N PHE A 51 39.50 -14.48 -35.26
CA PHE A 51 40.50 -13.41 -35.35
C PHE A 51 39.96 -12.05 -34.93
N PHE A 52 40.86 -11.16 -34.55
CA PHE A 52 40.55 -9.80 -34.10
C PHE A 52 41.30 -8.78 -34.94
N PHE A 53 40.64 -7.67 -35.29
CA PHE A 53 41.25 -6.64 -36.12
C PHE A 53 40.73 -5.22 -35.77
N ASP A 54 41.58 -4.22 -35.99
CA ASP A 54 41.26 -2.81 -35.73
C ASP A 54 40.63 -2.18 -36.99
N LEU A 55 39.33 -1.84 -36.91
CA LEU A 55 38.57 -1.31 -38.03
C LEU A 55 39.16 0.01 -38.59
N LEU A 56 39.70 0.87 -37.71
CA LEU A 56 40.29 2.15 -38.08
C LEU A 56 41.63 1.98 -38.80
N LYS A 57 42.46 1.01 -38.37
CA LYS A 57 43.78 0.74 -38.98
C LYS A 57 43.72 -0.06 -40.29
N ILE A 58 42.64 -0.81 -40.54
CA ILE A 58 42.58 -1.86 -41.59
C ILE A 58 41.50 -1.58 -42.66
N SER A 59 40.60 -0.60 -42.44
CA SER A 59 39.58 -0.15 -43.41
C SER A 59 40.00 -0.11 -44.88
N ASN A 60 41.25 0.27 -45.17
CA ASN A 60 41.84 0.37 -46.51
C ASN A 60 43.10 -0.53 -46.72
N LYS A 61 43.29 -1.61 -45.96
CA LYS A 61 44.42 -2.55 -46.07
C LYS A 61 43.94 -4.00 -46.21
N PRO A 62 44.71 -4.89 -46.86
CA PRO A 62 44.36 -6.31 -46.94
C PRO A 62 44.44 -7.00 -45.57
N LEU A 63 43.51 -7.92 -45.31
CA LEU A 63 43.53 -8.88 -44.20
C LEU A 63 44.67 -9.91 -44.40
N THR A 64 45.89 -9.49 -44.06
CA THR A 64 47.06 -10.35 -43.86
C THR A 64 47.24 -10.64 -42.37
N ILE A 65 47.87 -11.77 -42.05
CA ILE A 65 48.08 -12.23 -40.67
C ILE A 65 48.77 -11.16 -39.81
N ASN A 66 49.71 -10.42 -40.40
CA ASN A 66 50.49 -9.37 -39.73
C ASN A 66 49.68 -8.08 -39.43
N ASN A 67 48.45 -7.96 -39.91
CA ASN A 67 47.53 -6.88 -39.58
C ASN A 67 46.49 -7.29 -38.52
N LEU A 68 46.42 -8.57 -38.15
CA LEU A 68 45.50 -9.07 -37.13
C LEU A 68 46.10 -8.87 -35.74
N HIS A 69 45.26 -8.54 -34.76
CA HIS A 69 45.66 -8.45 -33.36
C HIS A 69 45.84 -9.84 -32.74
N ASP A 70 45.04 -10.82 -33.19
CA ASP A 70 45.04 -12.20 -32.71
C ASP A 70 44.34 -13.11 -33.75
N LEU A 71 44.76 -14.37 -33.87
CA LEU A 71 44.25 -15.37 -34.82
C LEU A 71 44.41 -16.77 -34.21
N ARG A 72 43.31 -17.50 -33.97
CA ARG A 72 43.32 -18.80 -33.26
C ARG A 72 42.30 -19.79 -33.82
N ILE A 73 42.66 -21.08 -33.82
CA ILE A 73 41.72 -22.18 -34.03
C ILE A 73 41.20 -22.73 -32.68
N ASN A 74 39.90 -22.97 -32.56
CA ASN A 74 39.22 -23.35 -31.32
C ASN A 74 38.12 -24.40 -31.60
N LYS A 75 37.74 -25.19 -30.59
CA LYS A 75 36.49 -25.96 -30.63
C LYS A 75 35.32 -25.02 -30.32
N SER A 76 34.28 -25.01 -31.16
CA SER A 76 33.02 -24.29 -30.92
C SER A 76 32.06 -25.08 -30.01
N SER A 77 32.24 -26.39 -29.87
CA SER A 77 31.46 -27.25 -28.97
C SER A 77 32.28 -28.43 -28.44
N ASN A 78 31.81 -29.04 -27.33
CA ASN A 78 32.38 -30.26 -26.76
C ASN A 78 32.13 -31.53 -27.61
N LYS A 79 31.33 -31.44 -28.69
CA LYS A 79 31.01 -32.54 -29.62
C LYS A 79 31.91 -32.61 -30.86
N CYS A 80 32.97 -31.81 -30.92
CA CYS A 80 33.99 -31.87 -31.98
C CYS A 80 34.44 -33.34 -32.21
N PRO A 81 34.31 -33.88 -33.44
CA PRO A 81 34.53 -35.30 -33.73
C PRO A 81 36.01 -35.68 -33.86
N LEU A 82 36.92 -34.71 -33.84
CA LEU A 82 38.35 -34.99 -33.75
C LEU A 82 38.71 -35.46 -32.34
N ASP A 83 39.37 -36.62 -32.28
CA ASP A 83 39.93 -37.15 -31.03
C ASP A 83 41.05 -36.24 -30.46
N LYS A 84 41.64 -36.65 -29.33
CA LYS A 84 42.62 -35.81 -28.62
C LYS A 84 43.91 -35.60 -29.42
N ASP A 85 44.34 -36.60 -30.18
CA ASP A 85 45.58 -36.56 -30.94
C ASP A 85 45.35 -35.85 -32.28
N GLN A 86 44.23 -36.12 -32.95
CA GLN A 86 43.76 -35.38 -34.13
C GLN A 86 43.59 -33.88 -33.85
N TRP A 87 43.00 -33.52 -32.70
CA TRP A 87 42.87 -32.12 -32.29
C TRP A 87 44.24 -31.46 -32.06
N THR A 88 45.17 -32.19 -31.45
CA THR A 88 46.53 -31.69 -31.19
C THR A 88 47.29 -31.50 -32.51
N ASN A 89 47.10 -32.39 -33.48
CA ASN A 89 47.70 -32.30 -34.81
C ASN A 89 47.18 -31.09 -35.61
N ILE A 90 45.87 -30.81 -35.63
CA ILE A 90 45.33 -29.64 -36.35
C ILE A 90 45.73 -28.32 -35.70
N CYS A 91 45.76 -28.23 -34.36
CA CYS A 91 46.30 -27.05 -33.69
C CYS A 91 47.78 -26.82 -34.05
N LYS A 92 48.60 -27.88 -34.01
CA LYS A 92 50.02 -27.78 -34.35
C LYS A 92 50.23 -27.37 -35.81
N TYR A 93 49.46 -27.93 -36.75
CA TYR A 93 49.52 -27.56 -38.16
C TYR A 93 49.11 -26.09 -38.39
N PHE A 94 48.07 -25.62 -37.70
CA PHE A 94 47.63 -24.22 -37.74
C PHE A 94 48.71 -23.26 -37.21
N ASP A 95 49.36 -23.60 -36.10
CA ASP A 95 50.46 -22.82 -35.54
C ASP A 95 51.70 -22.84 -36.45
N GLU A 96 52.03 -23.99 -37.07
CA GLU A 96 53.11 -24.11 -38.05
C GLU A 96 52.83 -23.28 -39.33
N LEU A 97 51.58 -23.25 -39.82
CA LEU A 97 51.17 -22.38 -40.94
C LEU A 97 51.35 -20.90 -40.62
N ILE A 98 50.96 -20.47 -39.41
CA ILE A 98 51.15 -19.08 -38.97
C ILE A 98 52.64 -18.74 -38.86
N GLN A 99 53.46 -19.62 -38.29
CA GLN A 99 54.91 -19.40 -38.15
C GLN A 99 55.66 -19.37 -39.49
N GLN A 100 55.22 -20.14 -40.49
CA GLN A 100 55.82 -20.15 -41.83
C GLN A 100 55.31 -18.99 -42.72
N SER A 101 54.28 -18.27 -42.28
CA SER A 101 53.71 -17.16 -43.03
C SER A 101 54.62 -15.93 -43.09
N ASN A 102 54.60 -15.22 -44.22
CA ASN A 102 55.33 -13.96 -44.40
C ASN A 102 54.39 -12.75 -44.25
N LYS A 103 54.96 -11.54 -44.17
CA LYS A 103 54.21 -10.28 -43.96
C LYS A 103 53.11 -9.98 -44.99
N SER A 104 53.12 -10.66 -46.14
CA SER A 104 52.14 -10.55 -47.23
C SER A 104 51.16 -11.73 -47.33
N THR A 105 51.23 -12.72 -46.42
CA THR A 105 50.36 -13.90 -46.49
C THR A 105 48.92 -13.53 -46.13
N SER A 106 47.99 -13.81 -47.05
CA SER A 106 46.57 -13.51 -46.88
C SER A 106 45.90 -14.48 -45.91
N LEU A 107 44.95 -13.97 -45.12
CA LEU A 107 44.18 -14.78 -44.18
C LEU A 107 43.37 -15.89 -44.89
N GLN A 108 42.91 -15.61 -46.11
CA GLN A 108 42.20 -16.56 -46.98
C GLN A 108 43.02 -17.84 -47.25
N SER A 109 44.33 -17.70 -47.44
CA SER A 109 45.24 -18.84 -47.68
C SER A 109 45.37 -19.76 -46.45
N VAL A 110 45.42 -19.16 -45.25
CA VAL A 110 45.52 -19.91 -43.98
C VAL A 110 44.24 -20.70 -43.72
N ILE A 111 43.07 -20.08 -43.95
CA ILE A 111 41.76 -20.72 -43.76
C ILE A 111 41.61 -21.91 -44.70
N GLN A 112 41.88 -21.73 -46.00
CA GLN A 112 41.80 -22.82 -46.98
C GLN A 112 42.74 -23.98 -46.63
N SER A 113 44.02 -23.69 -46.32
CA SER A 113 44.99 -24.73 -45.94
C SER A 113 44.56 -25.50 -44.69
N SER A 114 43.87 -24.83 -43.75
CA SER A 114 43.33 -25.44 -42.54
C SER A 114 42.12 -26.33 -42.81
N GLN A 115 41.22 -25.92 -43.70
CA GLN A 115 40.09 -26.73 -44.18
C GLN A 115 40.59 -27.99 -44.91
N ASP A 116 41.54 -27.83 -45.84
CA ASP A 116 42.11 -28.94 -46.62
C ASP A 116 42.79 -29.99 -45.72
N TYR A 117 43.55 -29.54 -44.71
CA TYR A 117 44.19 -30.44 -43.74
C TYR A 117 43.16 -31.15 -42.84
N LEU A 118 42.13 -30.45 -42.38
CA LEU A 118 41.02 -31.02 -41.62
C LEU A 118 40.31 -32.13 -42.43
N LEU A 119 40.03 -31.87 -43.70
CA LEU A 119 39.43 -32.85 -44.62
C LEU A 119 40.33 -34.09 -44.82
N SER A 120 41.66 -33.90 -44.86
CA SER A 120 42.63 -35.00 -44.99
C SER A 120 42.70 -35.91 -43.75
N ILE A 121 42.49 -35.36 -42.54
CA ILE A 121 42.40 -36.14 -41.30
C ILE A 121 41.13 -37.00 -41.30
N MET A 122 40.02 -36.46 -41.81
CA MET A 122 38.71 -37.12 -41.75
C MET A 122 38.51 -38.17 -42.85
N THR A 123 39.17 -38.02 -44.02
CA THR A 123 39.02 -38.93 -45.17
C THR A 123 39.86 -40.21 -45.10
N ASN A 124 40.94 -40.26 -44.32
CA ASN A 124 41.86 -41.41 -44.25
C ASN A 124 41.32 -42.68 -43.54
N ASN A 125 40.04 -42.74 -43.17
CA ASN A 125 39.47 -43.75 -42.27
C ASN A 125 38.56 -44.81 -42.93
N GLN A 126 38.98 -45.50 -44.00
CA GLN A 126 38.17 -46.61 -44.59
C GLN A 126 38.94 -47.89 -45.03
N LYS A 127 38.44 -49.06 -44.52
CA LYS A 127 38.71 -50.50 -44.84
C LYS A 127 39.89 -51.20 -44.11
N PRO A 128 39.87 -52.55 -43.93
CA PRO A 128 38.75 -53.46 -43.57
C PRO A 128 39.08 -54.45 -42.38
N ARG A 129 38.09 -55.22 -41.87
CA ARG A 129 38.17 -56.06 -40.64
C ARG A 129 38.28 -57.59 -40.85
N ARG A 130 39.06 -58.29 -39.99
CA ARG A 130 38.84 -59.63 -39.32
C ARG A 130 40.22 -60.24 -38.88
N LYS A 131 40.39 -61.04 -37.82
CA LYS A 131 39.64 -61.36 -36.57
C LYS A 131 40.55 -62.28 -35.71
N GLU A 132 40.81 -62.00 -34.43
CA GLU A 132 40.68 -63.01 -33.34
C GLU A 132 40.83 -62.44 -31.90
N ILE A 133 39.69 -62.45 -31.19
CA ILE A 133 39.47 -62.75 -29.76
C ILE A 133 40.43 -62.15 -28.71
N LYS A 134 40.01 -61.01 -28.15
CA LYS A 134 39.66 -60.88 -26.72
C LYS A 134 38.52 -59.86 -26.56
N SER A 135 37.70 -60.04 -25.52
CA SER A 135 36.60 -59.19 -25.03
C SER A 135 36.69 -57.69 -25.42
N THR A 136 35.67 -56.99 -25.92
CA THR A 136 34.20 -57.13 -25.71
C THR A 136 33.40 -56.82 -26.99
N LYS A 137 32.18 -57.35 -27.12
CA LYS A 137 31.23 -56.92 -28.17
C LYS A 137 30.44 -55.69 -27.74
N ILE A 138 30.29 -54.74 -28.67
CA ILE A 138 29.20 -53.77 -28.70
C ILE A 138 27.95 -54.49 -29.23
N SER A 139 26.79 -54.24 -28.63
CA SER A 139 25.53 -54.17 -29.38
C SER A 139 24.44 -53.46 -28.57
N THR A 140 23.63 -52.70 -29.31
CA THR A 140 22.17 -52.54 -29.16
C THR A 140 21.58 -51.86 -27.93
N GLU A 141 20.40 -51.29 -28.19
CA GLU A 141 19.34 -51.00 -27.23
C GLU A 141 18.95 -52.28 -26.49
N GLU A 142 19.66 -52.61 -25.42
CA GLU A 142 19.25 -53.60 -24.41
C GLU A 142 20.19 -53.56 -23.18
N ASP A 143 20.60 -52.38 -22.66
CA ASP A 143 21.26 -52.34 -21.33
C ASP A 143 21.29 -51.02 -20.52
N THR A 144 20.21 -50.23 -20.54
CA THR A 144 19.96 -49.29 -19.41
C THR A 144 19.56 -50.01 -18.11
N SER A 145 19.49 -51.35 -18.14
CA SER A 145 19.45 -52.25 -16.98
C SER A 145 20.77 -52.32 -16.20
N ALA A 146 21.93 -52.21 -16.85
CA ALA A 146 23.23 -52.59 -16.24
C ALA A 146 23.84 -51.60 -15.23
N LEU A 147 23.35 -50.35 -15.11
CA LEU A 147 23.77 -49.43 -14.04
C LEU A 147 23.01 -49.63 -12.72
N LYS A 148 21.98 -50.48 -12.69
CA LYS A 148 21.30 -50.95 -11.48
C LYS A 148 21.81 -52.32 -11.04
N ASN A 149 23.04 -52.39 -10.50
CA ASN A 149 23.46 -53.37 -9.46
C ASN A 149 24.96 -53.25 -9.10
N ARG A 150 25.34 -52.19 -8.37
CA ARG A 150 26.59 -52.25 -7.57
C ARG A 150 26.36 -53.14 -6.36
N PHE A 151 27.11 -54.24 -6.25
CA PHE A 151 27.10 -55.10 -5.08
C PHE A 151 27.40 -54.27 -3.81
N ARG A 152 26.48 -54.29 -2.84
CA ARG A 152 26.48 -53.34 -1.72
C ARG A 152 27.63 -53.64 -0.77
N HIS A 153 28.33 -52.62 -0.28
CA HIS A 153 29.47 -52.79 0.63
C HIS A 153 29.01 -53.14 2.05
N SER A 154 29.87 -53.84 2.81
CA SER A 154 29.60 -54.31 4.18
C SER A 154 29.07 -53.24 5.14
N ASN A 155 29.47 -51.96 4.98
CA ASN A 155 28.96 -50.85 5.78
C ASN A 155 27.43 -50.64 5.62
N LEU A 156 26.90 -50.74 4.40
CA LEU A 156 25.46 -50.61 4.14
C LEU A 156 24.67 -51.76 4.77
N ILE A 157 25.21 -52.98 4.72
CA ILE A 157 24.60 -54.17 5.31
C ILE A 157 24.64 -54.12 6.84
N PHE A 158 25.79 -53.73 7.41
CA PHE A 158 25.95 -53.53 8.85
C PHE A 158 24.94 -52.50 9.38
N ASN A 159 24.82 -51.34 8.72
CA ASN A 159 23.86 -50.31 9.13
C ASN A 159 22.42 -50.75 8.92
N ARG A 160 22.11 -51.56 7.89
CA ARG A 160 20.75 -52.13 7.76
C ARG A 160 20.43 -53.04 8.94
N ILE A 161 21.30 -53.97 9.32
CA ILE A 161 21.09 -54.84 10.49
C ILE A 161 21.02 -54.03 11.81
N LEU A 162 21.80 -52.95 11.92
CA LEU A 162 21.82 -52.05 13.08
C LEU A 162 20.54 -51.21 13.26
N HIS A 163 19.77 -50.96 12.19
CA HIS A 163 18.58 -50.10 12.23
C HIS A 163 17.26 -50.83 11.92
N ASP A 164 17.32 -51.98 11.26
CA ASP A 164 16.16 -52.84 11.05
C ASP A 164 15.77 -53.51 12.38
N LYS A 165 14.51 -53.35 12.79
CA LYS A 165 13.95 -53.95 14.01
C LYS A 165 13.39 -55.35 13.78
N THR A 166 13.31 -55.81 12.53
CA THR A 166 12.80 -57.15 12.18
C THR A 166 13.88 -58.24 12.27
N ILE A 167 15.15 -57.85 12.38
CA ILE A 167 16.30 -58.77 12.50
C ILE A 167 16.74 -58.84 13.96
N ASP A 168 16.62 -60.01 14.59
CA ASP A 168 17.18 -60.25 15.93
C ASP A 168 18.71 -60.29 15.87
N ARG A 169 19.34 -59.23 16.36
CA ARG A 169 20.81 -59.03 16.37
C ARG A 169 21.54 -60.04 17.24
N SER A 170 20.88 -60.69 18.21
CA SER A 170 21.48 -61.73 19.03
C SER A 170 21.84 -62.99 18.23
N GLN A 171 21.16 -63.22 17.10
CA GLN A 171 21.37 -64.37 16.21
C GLN A 171 22.20 -64.05 14.97
N VAL A 172 22.78 -62.84 14.89
CA VAL A 172 23.60 -62.40 13.76
C VAL A 172 25.08 -62.60 14.08
N VAL A 173 25.79 -63.25 13.15
CA VAL A 173 27.24 -63.49 13.23
C VAL A 173 27.95 -62.76 12.09
N ILE A 174 29.04 -62.07 12.42
CA ILE A 174 29.89 -61.33 11.50
C ILE A 174 31.18 -62.10 11.28
N GLY A 175 31.45 -62.50 10.04
CA GLY A 175 32.74 -63.03 9.63
C GLY A 175 33.67 -61.92 9.16
N TYR A 176 34.83 -61.75 9.79
CA TYR A 176 35.81 -60.72 9.44
C TYR A 176 37.22 -61.30 9.27
N GLU A 177 38.03 -60.64 8.44
CA GLU A 177 39.38 -61.05 8.09
C GLU A 177 40.39 -60.42 9.08
N ASP A 178 40.97 -61.23 9.96
CA ASP A 178 42.05 -60.84 10.88
C ASP A 178 43.40 -60.72 10.15
N ARG A 179 44.30 -59.88 10.68
CA ARG A 179 45.61 -59.58 10.09
C ARG A 179 46.61 -60.74 10.12
N PHE A 180 46.48 -61.69 11.05
CA PHE A 180 47.50 -62.70 11.31
C PHE A 180 46.97 -64.14 11.31
N THR A 181 45.66 -64.33 11.50
CA THR A 181 45.07 -65.66 11.77
C THR A 181 43.92 -66.08 10.85
N GLY A 182 43.53 -65.26 9.87
CA GLY A 182 42.51 -65.60 8.87
C GLY A 182 41.10 -65.09 9.22
N ILE A 183 40.06 -65.75 8.71
CA ILE A 183 38.67 -65.32 8.93
C ILE A 183 38.17 -65.85 10.29
N HIS A 184 37.72 -64.94 11.15
CA HIS A 184 37.07 -65.23 12.43
C HIS A 184 35.61 -64.80 12.41
N GLU A 185 34.80 -65.42 13.26
CA GLU A 185 33.37 -65.13 13.43
C GLU A 185 33.09 -64.64 14.85
N ILE A 186 32.29 -63.57 14.97
CA ILE A 186 31.87 -62.96 16.24
C ILE A 186 30.40 -62.55 16.17
N LEU A 187 29.70 -62.54 17.31
CA LEU A 187 28.31 -62.08 17.37
C LEU A 187 28.21 -60.57 17.06
N PHE A 188 27.13 -60.16 16.40
CA PHE A 188 26.93 -58.77 15.97
C PHE A 188 26.92 -57.79 17.16
N ASN A 189 26.37 -58.20 18.29
CA ASN A 189 26.34 -57.41 19.53
C ASN A 189 27.71 -57.30 20.23
N GLU A 190 28.65 -58.20 19.93
CA GLU A 190 30.01 -58.21 20.49
C GLU A 190 31.03 -57.53 19.57
N PHE A 191 30.66 -57.26 18.32
CA PHE A 191 31.49 -56.58 17.34
C PHE A 191 31.64 -55.08 17.64
N LYS A 192 32.85 -54.65 17.97
CA LYS A 192 33.19 -53.24 18.25
C LYS A 192 33.90 -52.59 17.06
N ARG A 193 33.46 -51.40 16.64
CA ARG A 193 34.09 -50.64 15.53
C ARG A 193 35.35 -49.91 16.00
N VAL A 194 36.23 -49.56 15.07
CA VAL A 194 37.51 -48.85 15.33
C VAL A 194 37.34 -47.54 16.11
N HIS A 195 36.20 -46.86 15.95
CA HIS A 195 35.89 -45.60 16.64
C HIS A 195 35.25 -45.79 18.03
N GLU A 196 34.99 -47.05 18.43
CA GLU A 196 34.29 -47.41 19.67
C GLU A 196 35.20 -48.16 20.67
N HIS A 197 36.34 -48.69 20.21
CA HIS A 197 37.32 -49.35 21.05
C HIS A 197 38.70 -49.42 20.37
N GLU A 198 39.77 -49.39 21.17
CA GLU A 198 41.17 -49.38 20.72
C GLU A 198 41.58 -50.61 19.86
N TYR A 199 40.93 -51.76 20.09
CA TYR A 199 41.10 -53.00 19.31
C TYR A 199 39.96 -53.26 18.31
N GLY A 200 39.16 -52.23 17.98
CA GLY A 200 37.98 -52.36 17.12
C GLY A 200 38.29 -52.72 15.66
N ILE A 201 37.36 -53.43 15.02
CA ILE A 201 37.57 -54.03 13.70
C ILE A 201 37.03 -53.08 12.60
N PRO A 202 37.81 -52.79 11.53
CA PRO A 202 37.32 -51.97 10.42
C PRO A 202 36.22 -52.68 9.61
N LEU A 203 35.09 -52.00 9.36
CA LEU A 203 33.94 -52.56 8.61
C LEU A 203 34.31 -53.10 7.21
N HIS A 204 35.36 -52.56 6.57
CA HIS A 204 35.84 -53.03 5.27
C HIS A 204 36.56 -54.39 5.32
N ARG A 205 36.84 -54.95 6.51
CA ARG A 205 37.37 -56.30 6.71
C ARG A 205 36.28 -57.35 6.95
N ILE A 206 35.03 -56.94 7.10
CA ILE A 206 33.91 -57.88 7.14
C ILE A 206 33.80 -58.56 5.76
N ARG A 207 33.82 -59.89 5.79
CA ARG A 207 33.70 -60.78 4.64
C ARG A 207 32.27 -61.25 4.44
N HIS A 208 31.57 -61.59 5.52
CA HIS A 208 30.20 -62.10 5.45
C HIS A 208 29.37 -61.81 6.70
N PHE A 209 28.06 -61.91 6.55
CA PHE A 209 27.08 -61.94 7.62
C PHE A 209 26.28 -63.25 7.56
N LYS A 210 26.04 -63.86 8.73
CA LYS A 210 25.11 -64.96 8.90
C LYS A 210 23.98 -64.55 9.84
N ILE A 211 22.77 -65.06 9.61
CA ILE A 211 21.61 -64.92 10.50
C ILE A 211 21.06 -66.32 10.74
N ASN A 212 20.87 -66.71 12.01
CA ASN A 212 20.45 -68.08 12.38
C ASN A 212 21.34 -69.17 11.75
N GLY A 213 22.65 -68.93 11.65
CA GLY A 213 23.63 -69.82 11.00
C GLY A 213 23.68 -69.76 9.46
N ASN A 214 22.65 -69.22 8.80
CA ASN A 214 22.57 -69.13 7.34
C ASN A 214 23.34 -67.93 6.79
N LEU A 215 24.13 -68.14 5.73
CA LEU A 215 24.92 -67.11 5.06
C LEU A 215 24.01 -66.19 4.24
N VAL A 216 23.82 -64.94 4.68
CA VAL A 216 22.87 -63.99 4.07
C VAL A 216 23.55 -62.87 3.27
N TRP A 217 24.83 -62.60 3.52
CA TRP A 217 25.63 -61.71 2.70
C TRP A 217 27.09 -62.18 2.69
N ASP A 218 27.72 -62.29 1.52
CA ASP A 218 29.13 -62.74 1.36
C ASP A 218 29.79 -61.94 0.23
N ARG A 219 30.84 -61.19 0.58
CA ARG A 219 31.58 -60.31 -0.33
C ARG A 219 32.36 -61.06 -1.40
N SER A 220 32.81 -62.27 -1.10
CA SER A 220 33.58 -63.14 -1.99
C SER A 220 32.67 -63.77 -3.03
N LYS A 221 31.47 -64.19 -2.60
CA LYS A 221 30.47 -64.85 -3.45
C LYS A 221 29.48 -63.88 -4.10
N ARG A 222 29.57 -62.57 -3.79
CA ARG A 222 28.61 -61.52 -4.18
C ARG A 222 27.15 -61.87 -3.84
N LEU A 223 26.95 -62.47 -2.67
CA LEU A 223 25.63 -62.82 -2.15
C LEU A 223 25.06 -61.64 -1.32
N ASP A 224 23.80 -61.25 -1.56
CA ASP A 224 23.06 -60.24 -0.79
C ASP A 224 21.58 -60.63 -0.72
N LEU A 225 21.20 -61.38 0.32
CA LEU A 225 19.82 -61.82 0.59
C LEU A 225 19.09 -60.85 1.55
N ILE A 226 19.77 -59.86 2.11
CA ILE A 226 19.20 -58.90 3.07
C ILE A 226 18.47 -57.76 2.35
N THR A 227 18.94 -57.35 1.17
CA THR A 227 18.48 -56.10 0.54
C THR A 227 17.70 -56.26 -0.77
N GLY A 228 17.31 -57.49 -1.11
CA GLY A 228 16.26 -57.84 -2.07
C GLY A 228 16.40 -57.23 -3.47
N SER A 229 17.06 -57.95 -4.39
CA SER A 229 17.15 -57.53 -5.80
C SER A 229 16.58 -58.57 -6.77
N GLN A 230 15.25 -58.68 -6.80
CA GLN A 230 14.45 -59.20 -7.93
C GLN A 230 13.06 -58.52 -7.92
N GLN A 231 12.43 -58.42 -9.09
CA GLN A 231 11.43 -57.40 -9.42
C GLN A 231 10.03 -57.62 -8.82
N LEU A 232 9.34 -56.50 -8.56
CA LEU A 232 7.90 -56.37 -8.79
C LEU A 232 7.69 -55.32 -9.89
N ASN A 233 7.24 -55.77 -11.06
CA ASN A 233 6.86 -54.88 -12.15
C ASN A 233 5.45 -54.33 -11.87
N VAL A 234 5.34 -53.02 -11.67
CA VAL A 234 4.06 -52.32 -11.86
C VAL A 234 3.96 -52.00 -13.35
N ILE A 235 2.80 -52.30 -13.93
CA ILE A 235 2.52 -52.14 -15.36
C ILE A 235 2.48 -50.66 -15.70
N SER A 236 3.44 -50.18 -16.50
CA SER A 236 3.44 -48.85 -17.09
C SER A 236 2.74 -48.88 -18.45
N ASN A 237 1.42 -48.75 -18.43
CA ASN A 237 0.69 -48.24 -19.59
C ASN A 237 0.70 -46.70 -19.47
N ASP A 238 1.61 -46.05 -20.19
CA ASP A 238 1.31 -44.88 -21.03
C ASP A 238 2.60 -44.24 -21.55
N ASP A 239 2.80 -44.34 -22.87
CA ASP A 239 3.64 -43.41 -23.63
C ASP A 239 2.94 -42.05 -23.70
N SER A 240 2.93 -41.32 -22.58
CA SER A 240 2.61 -39.90 -22.58
C SER A 240 3.82 -39.13 -23.14
N GLN A 241 3.59 -38.40 -24.24
CA GLN A 241 4.62 -37.67 -24.97
C GLN A 241 5.40 -36.74 -24.03
N SER A 242 6.69 -36.99 -23.84
CA SER A 242 7.53 -36.11 -23.03
C SER A 242 7.70 -34.75 -23.74
N LEU A 243 6.97 -33.73 -23.28
CA LEU A 243 7.05 -32.36 -23.78
C LEU A 243 8.52 -31.86 -23.76
N ASN A 244 9.08 -31.60 -24.93
CA ASN A 244 10.43 -31.04 -25.11
C ASN A 244 10.44 -29.52 -24.82
N LEU A 245 10.17 -29.17 -23.56
CA LEU A 245 10.13 -27.77 -23.10
C LEU A 245 11.53 -27.21 -22.96
N VAL A 246 11.75 -26.03 -23.53
CA VAL A 246 12.91 -25.14 -23.31
C VAL A 246 12.51 -23.97 -22.40
N GLN A 247 13.49 -23.18 -21.96
CA GLN A 247 13.19 -21.95 -21.21
C GLN A 247 12.47 -20.94 -22.10
N GLY A 248 11.26 -20.54 -21.72
CA GLY A 248 10.38 -19.71 -22.56
C GLY A 248 9.02 -19.44 -21.91
N LEU A 249 8.13 -18.80 -22.68
CA LEU A 249 6.75 -18.48 -22.30
C LEU A 249 5.79 -19.32 -23.15
N TYR A 250 4.92 -20.08 -22.51
CA TYR A 250 4.03 -21.05 -23.15
C TYR A 250 2.56 -20.76 -22.86
N TYR A 251 1.66 -21.23 -23.72
CA TYR A 251 0.22 -21.38 -23.46
C TYR A 251 -0.29 -22.72 -23.99
N PHE A 252 -1.45 -23.18 -23.54
CA PHE A 252 -2.08 -24.38 -24.09
C PHE A 252 -3.08 -24.02 -25.18
N ASP A 253 -2.86 -24.52 -26.40
CA ASP A 253 -3.79 -24.34 -27.51
C ASP A 253 -4.85 -25.43 -27.50
N GLN A 254 -6.10 -25.05 -27.23
CA GLN A 254 -7.22 -26.00 -27.15
C GLN A 254 -7.60 -26.62 -28.50
N SER A 255 -7.27 -26.00 -29.63
CA SER A 255 -7.56 -26.53 -30.96
C SER A 255 -6.53 -27.58 -31.38
N LEU A 256 -5.27 -27.39 -30.97
CA LEU A 256 -4.16 -28.29 -31.26
C LEU A 256 -3.84 -29.27 -30.12
N GLN A 257 -4.49 -29.12 -28.97
CA GLN A 257 -4.33 -29.93 -27.75
C GLN A 257 -2.85 -30.05 -27.29
N GLN A 258 -2.10 -28.96 -27.40
CA GLN A 258 -0.67 -28.94 -27.09
C GLN A 258 -0.21 -27.60 -26.49
N TRP A 259 0.91 -27.63 -25.76
CA TRP A 259 1.60 -26.44 -25.28
C TRP A 259 2.42 -25.79 -26.41
N ILE A 260 2.21 -24.50 -26.64
CA ILE A 260 2.86 -23.73 -27.71
C ILE A 260 3.74 -22.64 -27.09
N GLU A 261 5.00 -22.57 -27.52
CA GLU A 261 5.91 -21.48 -27.17
C GLU A 261 5.53 -20.18 -27.88
N CYS A 262 5.55 -19.07 -27.16
CA CYS A 262 5.18 -17.76 -27.66
C CYS A 262 6.39 -16.85 -27.89
N PRO A 263 6.32 -15.90 -28.84
CA PRO A 263 7.39 -14.94 -29.10
C PRO A 263 7.70 -14.06 -27.87
N HIS A 264 8.95 -14.12 -27.40
CA HIS A 264 9.43 -13.38 -26.24
C HIS A 264 9.98 -11.99 -26.62
N ILE A 265 9.59 -10.97 -25.84
CA ILE A 265 10.21 -9.64 -25.86
C ILE A 265 11.01 -9.46 -24.55
N PRO A 266 12.34 -9.33 -24.60
CA PRO A 266 13.16 -8.95 -23.45
C PRO A 266 12.80 -7.56 -22.90
N LEU A 267 12.91 -7.37 -21.57
CA LEU A 267 12.65 -6.06 -20.91
C LEU A 267 13.51 -4.91 -21.47
N THR A 268 14.71 -5.20 -21.98
CA THR A 268 15.64 -4.21 -22.55
C THR A 268 15.24 -3.71 -23.94
N SER A 269 14.37 -4.44 -24.64
CA SER A 269 13.87 -4.10 -25.99
C SER A 269 12.43 -3.57 -25.99
N ASP A 270 11.83 -3.41 -24.81
CA ASP A 270 10.45 -3.00 -24.65
C ASP A 270 10.32 -1.46 -24.55
N ASP A 271 9.83 -0.80 -25.62
CA ASP A 271 9.46 0.63 -25.59
C ASP A 271 7.99 0.77 -25.17
N PRO A 272 7.68 1.32 -23.97
CA PRO A 272 6.31 1.43 -23.45
C PRO A 272 5.29 2.11 -24.37
N ARG A 273 5.76 2.90 -25.35
CA ARG A 273 4.91 3.64 -26.31
C ARG A 273 4.45 2.78 -27.49
N ILE A 274 5.01 1.59 -27.65
CA ILE A 274 4.72 0.67 -28.76
C ILE A 274 4.23 -0.66 -28.15
N PRO A 275 2.92 -0.88 -28.01
CA PRO A 275 2.39 -2.17 -27.57
C PRO A 275 2.63 -3.24 -28.64
N SER A 276 2.96 -4.45 -28.19
CA SER A 276 3.00 -5.63 -29.04
C SER A 276 1.59 -6.02 -29.49
N THR A 277 1.46 -6.64 -30.65
CA THR A 277 0.17 -7.06 -31.22
C THR A 277 -0.50 -8.23 -30.46
N SER A 278 0.12 -8.73 -29.39
CA SER A 278 -0.33 -9.90 -28.63
C SER A 278 -0.46 -9.66 -27.12
N GLU A 279 -0.08 -8.49 -26.62
CA GLU A 279 -0.18 -8.19 -25.18
C GLU A 279 -1.63 -7.91 -24.74
N THR A 280 -1.85 -8.14 -23.46
CA THR A 280 -3.10 -7.89 -22.76
C THR A 280 -2.80 -7.12 -21.48
N TRP A 281 -3.70 -6.22 -21.09
CA TRP A 281 -3.59 -5.49 -19.83
C TRP A 281 -3.78 -6.43 -18.62
N LEU A 282 -3.03 -6.20 -17.55
CA LEU A 282 -3.30 -6.80 -16.25
C LEU A 282 -4.65 -6.26 -15.74
N PRO A 283 -5.58 -7.09 -15.23
CA PRO A 283 -6.87 -6.63 -14.77
C PRO A 283 -6.73 -5.70 -13.56
N GLU A 284 -7.64 -4.74 -13.42
CA GLU A 284 -7.69 -3.82 -12.27
C GLU A 284 -7.74 -4.62 -10.96
N ARG A 285 -8.68 -5.54 -10.83
CA ARG A 285 -8.73 -6.52 -9.73
C ARG A 285 -7.95 -7.77 -10.12
N CYS A 286 -6.90 -8.09 -9.38
CA CYS A 286 -6.03 -9.23 -9.66
C CYS A 286 -5.82 -10.10 -8.40
N HIS A 287 -5.91 -11.41 -8.59
CA HIS A 287 -5.75 -12.42 -7.56
C HIS A 287 -4.40 -13.12 -7.67
N PHE A 288 -3.51 -12.87 -6.70
CA PHE A 288 -2.19 -13.45 -6.60
C PHE A 288 -2.16 -14.60 -5.58
N VAL A 289 -1.38 -15.64 -5.88
CA VAL A 289 -0.93 -16.65 -4.91
C VAL A 289 0.59 -16.80 -5.01
N THR A 290 1.27 -16.93 -3.87
CA THR A 290 2.67 -17.36 -3.84
C THR A 290 2.88 -18.56 -2.91
N TRP A 291 3.70 -19.52 -3.36
CA TRP A 291 3.92 -20.76 -2.63
C TRP A 291 5.26 -21.44 -2.94
N ASN A 292 6.06 -21.68 -1.91
CA ASN A 292 7.17 -22.63 -1.96
C ASN A 292 6.62 -24.08 -1.91
N ILE A 293 6.93 -24.88 -2.94
CA ILE A 293 6.37 -26.23 -3.18
C ILE A 293 7.09 -27.35 -2.40
N LEU A 294 8.29 -27.08 -1.88
CA LEU A 294 9.21 -28.02 -1.24
C LEU A 294 9.65 -29.19 -2.15
N PHE A 295 10.91 -29.16 -2.60
CA PHE A 295 11.55 -30.21 -3.40
C PHE A 295 12.03 -31.41 -2.57
N ASP A 296 12.26 -32.57 -3.21
CA ASP A 296 12.28 -33.87 -2.54
C ASP A 296 13.64 -34.59 -2.45
N TYR A 297 14.74 -33.97 -2.90
CA TYR A 297 16.04 -34.64 -3.08
C TYR A 297 16.73 -35.21 -1.83
N TYR A 298 16.32 -34.82 -0.62
CA TYR A 298 16.99 -35.20 0.63
C TYR A 298 16.14 -36.05 1.59
N GLN A 299 14.81 -35.94 1.55
CA GLN A 299 13.89 -36.54 2.53
C GLN A 299 12.59 -37.07 1.88
N SER A 300 12.59 -37.46 0.60
CA SER A 300 11.40 -37.90 -0.15
C SER A 300 10.53 -38.96 0.56
N THR A 301 11.11 -39.85 1.37
CA THR A 301 10.39 -40.87 2.14
C THR A 301 9.69 -40.35 3.40
N LEU A 302 9.93 -39.11 3.81
CA LEU A 302 9.33 -38.46 5.00
C LEU A 302 8.33 -37.37 4.62
N ILE A 303 8.47 -36.76 3.43
CA ILE A 303 7.64 -35.62 3.01
C ILE A 303 6.54 -35.98 1.99
N HIS A 304 6.37 -37.25 1.64
CA HIS A 304 5.23 -37.78 0.88
C HIS A 304 4.82 -36.94 -0.36
N SER A 305 5.81 -36.59 -1.20
CA SER A 305 5.65 -35.59 -2.26
C SER A 305 4.53 -35.89 -3.25
N GLN A 306 4.26 -37.16 -3.57
CA GLN A 306 3.21 -37.53 -4.53
C GLN A 306 1.80 -37.14 -4.03
N GLN A 307 1.52 -37.39 -2.75
CA GLN A 307 0.28 -36.99 -2.08
C GLN A 307 0.18 -35.46 -1.98
N ARG A 308 1.27 -34.80 -1.53
CA ARG A 308 1.30 -33.33 -1.42
C ARG A 308 1.07 -32.63 -2.75
N TYR A 309 1.71 -33.09 -3.83
CA TYR A 309 1.62 -32.46 -5.14
C TYR A 309 0.19 -32.46 -5.68
N GLN A 310 -0.57 -33.55 -5.53
CA GLN A 310 -1.98 -33.53 -5.95
C GLN A 310 -2.82 -32.55 -5.11
N ALA A 311 -2.66 -32.57 -3.77
CA ALA A 311 -3.40 -31.66 -2.89
C ALA A 311 -3.07 -30.17 -3.11
N ILE A 312 -1.82 -29.85 -3.49
CA ILE A 312 -1.42 -28.52 -3.95
C ILE A 312 -2.20 -28.15 -5.22
N LEU A 313 -2.25 -29.03 -6.22
CA LEU A 313 -2.98 -28.79 -7.47
C LEU A 313 -4.49 -28.61 -7.22
N ASP A 314 -5.08 -29.43 -6.35
CA ASP A 314 -6.49 -29.30 -5.94
C ASP A 314 -6.76 -27.97 -5.20
N THR A 315 -5.81 -27.49 -4.41
CA THR A 315 -5.88 -26.18 -3.75
C THR A 315 -5.82 -25.04 -4.77
N LEU A 316 -4.87 -25.08 -5.72
CA LEU A 316 -4.78 -24.09 -6.79
C LEU A 316 -6.05 -24.09 -7.68
N LYS A 317 -6.64 -25.27 -7.91
CA LYS A 317 -7.90 -25.48 -8.64
C LYS A 317 -9.14 -24.96 -7.89
N SER A 318 -9.15 -24.93 -6.56
CA SER A 318 -10.26 -24.35 -5.80
C SER A 318 -10.16 -22.83 -5.68
N VAL A 319 -8.94 -22.30 -5.62
CA VAL A 319 -8.64 -20.86 -5.48
C VAL A 319 -8.69 -20.12 -6.83
N LEU A 320 -8.32 -20.79 -7.93
CA LEU A 320 -8.25 -20.25 -9.31
C LEU A 320 -7.65 -18.82 -9.40
N PRO A 321 -6.44 -18.61 -8.88
CA PRO A 321 -5.77 -17.31 -8.95
C PRO A 321 -5.45 -16.88 -10.39
N ASP A 322 -5.35 -15.56 -10.56
CA ASP A 322 -4.97 -14.90 -11.80
C ASP A 322 -3.45 -14.94 -12.02
N ILE A 323 -2.66 -14.79 -10.96
CA ILE A 323 -1.20 -14.94 -10.99
C ILE A 323 -0.72 -15.91 -9.91
N ILE A 324 0.17 -16.83 -10.29
CA ILE A 324 0.80 -17.79 -9.37
C ILE A 324 2.32 -17.64 -9.46
N CYS A 325 2.95 -17.36 -8.33
CA CYS A 325 4.40 -17.33 -8.14
C CYS A 325 4.80 -18.58 -7.34
N LEU A 326 5.39 -19.58 -7.99
CA LEU A 326 5.85 -20.78 -7.31
C LEU A 326 7.37 -20.78 -7.16
N GLN A 327 7.84 -21.24 -6.00
CA GLN A 327 9.25 -21.47 -5.70
C GLN A 327 9.49 -22.97 -5.47
N GLU A 328 10.73 -23.41 -5.65
CA GLU A 328 11.19 -24.80 -5.44
C GLU A 328 10.51 -25.86 -6.34
N VAL A 329 10.10 -25.43 -7.53
CA VAL A 329 9.44 -26.30 -8.51
C VAL A 329 10.43 -27.29 -9.13
N THR A 330 10.03 -28.57 -9.17
CA THR A 330 10.73 -29.68 -9.84
C THR A 330 10.08 -30.02 -11.18
N LYS A 331 10.81 -30.70 -12.08
CA LYS A 331 10.23 -31.21 -13.33
C LYS A 331 9.03 -32.14 -13.10
N THR A 332 9.05 -32.94 -12.04
CA THR A 332 7.94 -33.80 -11.64
C THR A 332 6.66 -32.99 -11.38
N PHE A 333 6.74 -31.93 -10.58
CA PHE A 333 5.59 -31.07 -10.28
C PHE A 333 5.10 -30.32 -11.53
N LEU A 334 6.02 -29.78 -12.33
CA LEU A 334 5.69 -29.12 -13.60
C LEU A 334 4.92 -30.05 -14.54
N ASN A 335 5.37 -31.30 -14.70
CA ASN A 335 4.69 -32.27 -15.56
C ASN A 335 3.28 -32.64 -15.05
N LEU A 336 3.06 -32.70 -13.73
CA LEU A 336 1.71 -32.89 -13.18
C LEU A 336 0.81 -31.70 -13.51
N LEU A 337 1.27 -30.48 -13.21
CA LEU A 337 0.54 -29.24 -13.46
C LEU A 337 0.15 -29.05 -14.94
N LEU A 338 1.08 -29.28 -15.87
CA LEU A 338 0.83 -29.08 -17.31
C LEU A 338 -0.14 -30.12 -17.92
N ASN A 339 -0.39 -31.23 -17.21
CA ASN A 339 -1.32 -32.28 -17.60
C ASN A 339 -2.71 -32.16 -16.93
N GLU A 340 -2.90 -31.22 -16.00
CA GLU A 340 -4.20 -30.98 -15.37
C GLU A 340 -5.21 -30.38 -16.36
N LEU A 341 -6.34 -31.08 -16.55
CA LEU A 341 -7.39 -30.64 -17.48
C LEU A 341 -7.94 -29.25 -17.14
N TRP A 342 -8.11 -28.94 -15.85
CA TRP A 342 -8.58 -27.61 -15.43
C TRP A 342 -7.58 -26.52 -15.79
N PHE A 343 -6.27 -26.82 -15.77
CA PHE A 343 -5.20 -25.89 -16.10
C PHE A 343 -5.19 -25.60 -17.60
N GLN A 344 -5.26 -26.65 -18.43
CA GLN A 344 -5.37 -26.57 -19.88
C GLN A 344 -6.64 -25.83 -20.34
N GLN A 345 -7.75 -25.99 -19.62
CA GLN A 345 -9.04 -25.35 -19.95
C GLN A 345 -9.13 -23.87 -19.54
N ASN A 346 -8.33 -23.40 -18.58
CA ASN A 346 -8.42 -22.05 -18.01
C ASN A 346 -7.52 -20.99 -18.69
N ASN A 347 -6.95 -21.31 -19.86
CA ASN A 347 -6.15 -20.38 -20.67
C ASN A 347 -4.98 -19.74 -19.89
N TYR A 348 -4.16 -20.59 -19.26
CA TYR A 348 -2.98 -20.17 -18.53
C TYR A 348 -1.76 -20.00 -19.43
N TYR A 349 -1.07 -18.88 -19.27
CA TYR A 349 0.29 -18.64 -19.75
C TYR A 349 1.30 -19.04 -18.65
N VAL A 350 2.44 -19.62 -19.03
CA VAL A 350 3.45 -20.13 -18.09
C VAL A 350 4.86 -19.76 -18.54
N ILE A 351 5.65 -19.14 -17.66
CA ILE A 351 7.09 -18.91 -17.86
C ILE A 351 7.87 -20.04 -17.19
N ILE A 352 8.62 -20.79 -17.99
CA ILE A 352 9.37 -21.98 -17.55
C ILE A 352 10.87 -21.64 -17.53
N MET A 353 11.52 -21.88 -16.39
CA MET A 353 12.97 -21.71 -16.22
C MET A 353 13.76 -22.98 -16.58
N LYS A 354 14.98 -22.81 -17.09
CA LYS A 354 15.90 -23.92 -17.38
C LYS A 354 16.23 -24.78 -16.16
N SER A 355 16.30 -24.17 -14.98
CA SER A 355 16.56 -24.84 -13.70
C SER A 355 15.50 -25.87 -13.29
N ILE A 356 14.24 -25.72 -13.75
CA ILE A 356 13.19 -26.73 -13.59
C ILE A 356 13.42 -27.89 -14.57
N ILE A 357 13.70 -27.60 -15.84
CA ILE A 357 13.87 -28.60 -16.90
C ILE A 357 15.03 -29.57 -16.59
N ASN A 358 16.11 -29.05 -16.00
CA ASN A 358 17.32 -29.81 -15.63
C ASN A 358 17.26 -30.45 -14.23
N SER A 359 16.12 -30.37 -13.51
CA SER A 359 16.05 -30.67 -12.07
C SER A 359 16.68 -32.02 -11.67
N HIS A 360 16.34 -33.09 -12.38
CA HIS A 360 16.80 -34.45 -12.06
C HIS A 360 18.31 -34.67 -12.28
N GLU A 361 18.92 -33.96 -13.22
CA GLU A 361 20.35 -34.12 -13.56
C GLU A 361 21.24 -33.27 -12.65
N GLU A 362 20.82 -32.04 -12.37
CA GLU A 362 21.62 -31.06 -11.62
C GLU A 362 21.28 -31.01 -10.12
N LYS A 363 20.23 -31.71 -9.69
CA LYS A 363 19.54 -31.55 -8.39
C LYS A 363 19.10 -30.10 -8.14
N SER A 364 18.77 -29.38 -9.21
CA SER A 364 18.24 -28.03 -9.16
C SER A 364 16.73 -28.04 -8.91
N TYR A 365 16.25 -26.91 -8.42
CA TYR A 365 14.86 -26.50 -8.45
C TYR A 365 14.79 -25.14 -9.15
N GLY A 366 13.61 -24.72 -9.60
CA GLY A 366 13.41 -23.40 -10.19
C GLY A 366 12.19 -22.68 -9.66
N GLN A 367 11.89 -21.54 -10.29
CA GLN A 367 10.69 -20.76 -10.04
C GLN A 367 9.76 -20.83 -11.26
N LEU A 368 8.46 -20.72 -11.03
CA LEU A 368 7.44 -20.72 -12.07
C LEU A 368 6.56 -19.49 -11.91
N MET A 369 6.23 -18.83 -13.03
CA MET A 369 5.26 -17.73 -13.04
C MET A 369 4.14 -18.08 -14.00
N ILE A 370 2.92 -18.13 -13.48
CA ILE A 370 1.71 -18.54 -14.18
C ILE A 370 0.75 -17.35 -14.21
N MET A 371 0.12 -17.09 -15.35
CA MET A 371 -0.78 -15.95 -15.57
C MET A 371 -2.05 -16.41 -16.30
N LYS A 372 -3.23 -16.13 -15.77
CA LYS A 372 -4.52 -16.58 -16.31
C LYS A 372 -5.09 -15.57 -17.30
N ASN A 373 -5.47 -15.99 -18.51
CA ASN A 373 -6.09 -15.15 -19.54
C ASN A 373 -5.27 -13.95 -20.07
N PHE A 374 -4.19 -13.52 -19.40
CA PHE A 374 -3.37 -12.39 -19.81
C PHE A 374 -1.88 -12.78 -19.99
N ARG A 375 -1.32 -12.22 -21.06
CA ARG A 375 0.06 -12.36 -21.51
C ARG A 375 0.92 -11.19 -20.99
N PRO A 376 2.12 -11.43 -20.44
CA PRO A 376 3.06 -10.37 -20.10
C PRO A 376 3.56 -9.66 -21.37
N ARG A 377 3.71 -8.35 -21.26
CA ARG A 377 4.23 -7.47 -22.33
C ARG A 377 5.68 -7.80 -22.67
N SER A 378 6.49 -8.00 -21.64
CA SER A 378 7.89 -8.40 -21.74
C SER A 378 8.30 -9.14 -20.47
N PHE A 379 9.36 -9.94 -20.53
CA PHE A 379 9.92 -10.59 -19.33
C PHE A 379 11.43 -10.75 -19.42
N SER A 380 12.08 -11.01 -18.29
CA SER A 380 13.48 -11.44 -18.23
C SER A 380 13.67 -12.44 -17.08
N ILE A 381 14.61 -13.36 -17.27
CA ILE A 381 15.15 -14.21 -16.20
C ILE A 381 16.55 -13.66 -15.89
N CYS A 382 16.77 -13.22 -14.66
CA CYS A 382 17.98 -12.51 -14.24
C CYS A 382 18.70 -13.27 -13.13
N PRO A 383 20.05 -13.36 -13.14
CA PRO A 383 20.80 -13.93 -12.03
C PRO A 383 20.67 -13.04 -10.78
N LEU A 384 20.51 -13.66 -9.61
CA LEU A 384 20.44 -12.96 -8.32
C LEU A 384 21.85 -12.56 -7.80
N ASP A 385 22.87 -13.36 -8.11
CA ASP A 385 24.27 -13.09 -7.77
C ASP A 385 24.98 -12.43 -8.96
N ILE A 386 25.24 -11.13 -8.88
CA ILE A 386 26.19 -10.41 -9.75
C ILE A 386 27.14 -9.64 -8.81
N SER A 387 28.28 -10.23 -8.49
CA SER A 387 29.33 -9.56 -7.70
C SER A 387 30.33 -8.85 -8.60
N GLU A 388 30.56 -7.55 -8.36
CA GLU A 388 31.59 -6.75 -9.05
C GLU A 388 33.01 -7.33 -8.88
N ASP A 389 33.25 -8.12 -7.83
CA ASP A 389 34.52 -8.81 -7.56
C ASP A 389 34.87 -9.95 -8.55
N ASP A 390 33.90 -10.53 -9.27
CA ASP A 390 34.14 -11.69 -10.14
C ASP A 390 34.87 -11.34 -11.45
N GLU A 391 34.85 -10.06 -11.87
CA GLU A 391 35.65 -9.61 -13.03
C GLU A 391 37.16 -9.58 -12.72
N VAL A 392 37.55 -9.44 -11.46
CA VAL A 392 38.96 -9.23 -11.05
C VAL A 392 39.69 -10.55 -10.73
N LYS A 393 38.99 -11.68 -10.58
CA LYS A 393 39.56 -12.97 -10.12
C LYS A 393 39.28 -14.18 -11.03
N SER A 394 39.20 -13.96 -12.35
CA SER A 394 39.01 -15.05 -13.33
C SER A 394 40.30 -15.45 -14.10
N THR A 395 41.35 -15.86 -13.38
CA THR A 395 42.48 -16.63 -13.97
C THR A 395 42.32 -18.16 -13.84
N THR A 396 41.13 -18.64 -13.46
CA THR A 396 40.81 -20.07 -13.43
C THR A 396 39.57 -20.40 -14.26
N THR A 397 39.64 -21.48 -15.03
CA THR A 397 38.67 -21.85 -16.09
C THR A 397 37.39 -22.52 -15.57
N LYS A 398 36.78 -21.96 -14.52
CA LYS A 398 35.43 -22.34 -14.07
C LYS A 398 34.50 -21.16 -14.25
N LYS A 399 33.50 -21.29 -15.13
CA LYS A 399 32.38 -20.34 -15.19
C LYS A 399 31.76 -20.19 -13.80
N PRO A 400 31.43 -18.97 -13.34
CA PRO A 400 30.72 -18.79 -12.08
C PRO A 400 29.40 -19.56 -12.15
N ARG A 401 29.13 -20.32 -11.09
CA ARG A 401 27.96 -21.20 -11.02
C ARG A 401 26.82 -20.40 -10.41
N VAL A 402 26.05 -19.71 -11.25
CA VAL A 402 24.86 -18.93 -10.83
C VAL A 402 23.97 -19.82 -9.96
N THR A 403 23.80 -19.45 -8.69
CA THR A 403 23.13 -20.30 -7.69
C THR A 403 21.64 -20.06 -7.57
N LYS A 404 21.17 -18.84 -7.85
CA LYS A 404 19.74 -18.49 -7.95
C LYS A 404 19.51 -17.46 -9.06
N GLU A 405 18.31 -17.50 -9.62
CA GLU A 405 17.79 -16.61 -10.66
C GLU A 405 16.37 -16.15 -10.27
N LEU A 406 15.96 -14.97 -10.71
CA LEU A 406 14.61 -14.41 -10.51
C LEU A 406 13.89 -14.21 -11.85
N ILE A 407 12.56 -14.15 -11.82
CA ILE A 407 11.72 -13.86 -13.00
C ILE A 407 11.15 -12.45 -12.82
N ILE A 408 11.40 -11.55 -13.77
CA ILE A 408 10.72 -10.24 -13.86
C ILE A 408 9.78 -10.29 -15.05
N THR A 409 8.50 -9.96 -14.84
CA THR A 409 7.49 -9.82 -15.90
C THR A 409 6.92 -8.41 -15.89
N ARG A 410 6.89 -7.75 -17.03
CA ARG A 410 6.22 -6.46 -17.18
C ARG A 410 4.82 -6.67 -17.70
N PHE A 411 3.88 -6.01 -17.05
CA PHE A 411 2.51 -5.86 -17.53
C PHE A 411 2.20 -4.40 -17.80
N GLY A 412 1.40 -4.16 -18.82
CA GLY A 412 0.65 -2.92 -18.91
C GLY A 412 -0.56 -2.97 -17.98
N LEU A 413 -0.90 -1.84 -17.37
CA LEU A 413 -2.22 -1.56 -16.80
C LEU A 413 -3.02 -0.65 -17.72
N ASN A 414 -2.35 0.32 -18.37
CA ASN A 414 -2.87 1.07 -19.51
C ASN A 414 -1.71 1.48 -20.45
N ALA A 415 -2.01 2.11 -21.58
CA ALA A 415 -1.03 2.52 -22.60
C ALA A 415 0.12 3.45 -22.15
N LYS A 416 0.16 3.88 -20.87
CA LYS A 416 1.19 4.74 -20.28
C LYS A 416 1.69 4.25 -18.91
N VAL A 417 1.05 3.26 -18.30
CA VAL A 417 1.35 2.78 -16.95
C VAL A 417 1.57 1.28 -16.99
N THR A 418 2.75 0.88 -16.55
CA THR A 418 3.20 -0.52 -16.45
C THR A 418 3.52 -0.87 -15.00
N ILE A 419 3.54 -2.16 -14.68
CA ILE A 419 4.02 -2.73 -13.41
C ILE A 419 4.91 -3.95 -13.69
N ASP A 420 6.05 -4.03 -13.00
CA ASP A 420 7.00 -5.14 -13.05
C ASP A 420 6.73 -6.11 -11.87
N LEU A 421 6.25 -7.32 -12.16
CA LEU A 421 6.01 -8.37 -11.17
C LEU A 421 7.23 -9.29 -11.10
N VAL A 422 7.77 -9.48 -9.90
CA VAL A 422 9.04 -10.19 -9.67
C VAL A 422 8.81 -11.42 -8.80
N ASN A 423 8.98 -12.61 -9.37
CA ASN A 423 9.01 -13.86 -8.58
C ASN A 423 10.42 -14.09 -8.01
N LEU A 424 10.50 -14.14 -6.69
CA LEU A 424 11.72 -13.97 -5.91
C LEU A 424 11.90 -15.11 -4.90
N HIS A 425 13.10 -15.69 -4.90
CA HIS A 425 13.53 -16.73 -3.97
C HIS A 425 14.96 -16.42 -3.50
N LEU A 426 15.15 -15.81 -2.33
CA LEU A 426 16.49 -15.38 -1.88
C LEU A 426 17.32 -16.53 -1.27
N HIS A 427 18.58 -16.25 -0.96
CA HIS A 427 19.48 -17.22 -0.34
C HIS A 427 18.99 -17.65 1.06
N SER A 428 18.77 -18.95 1.26
CA SER A 428 18.47 -19.53 2.57
C SER A 428 19.69 -19.48 3.51
N ASP A 429 19.47 -19.64 4.81
CA ASP A 429 20.53 -19.62 5.83
C ASP A 429 21.54 -20.78 5.69
N LEU A 430 21.28 -21.77 4.82
CA LEU A 430 22.24 -22.81 4.46
C LEU A 430 23.33 -22.31 3.48
N ALA A 431 23.11 -21.17 2.83
CA ALA A 431 24.09 -20.57 1.94
C ALA A 431 25.18 -19.82 2.71
N ARG A 432 26.44 -19.95 2.26
CA ARG A 432 27.57 -19.22 2.85
C ARG A 432 27.38 -17.71 2.63
N ASN A 433 27.50 -16.94 3.71
CA ASN A 433 27.24 -15.50 3.74
C ASN A 433 25.83 -15.11 3.24
N SER A 434 24.81 -15.92 3.59
CA SER A 434 23.41 -15.73 3.19
C SER A 434 22.89 -14.31 3.45
N THR A 435 23.06 -13.79 4.68
CA THR A 435 22.65 -12.44 5.09
C THR A 435 23.26 -11.36 4.20
N GLU A 436 24.58 -11.38 3.99
CA GLU A 436 25.29 -10.41 3.15
C GLU A 436 24.77 -10.43 1.70
N LYS A 437 24.61 -11.64 1.12
CA LYS A 437 24.01 -11.84 -0.20
C LYS A 437 22.59 -11.29 -0.30
N ARG A 438 21.72 -11.59 0.68
CA ARG A 438 20.34 -11.08 0.74
C ARG A 438 20.33 -9.55 0.80
N CYS A 439 21.14 -8.97 1.69
CA CYS A 439 21.29 -7.54 1.85
C CYS A 439 21.78 -6.84 0.57
N GLN A 440 22.78 -7.41 -0.12
CA GLN A 440 23.29 -6.86 -1.38
C GLN A 440 22.24 -6.96 -2.49
N THR A 441 21.58 -8.11 -2.62
CA THR A 441 20.51 -8.35 -3.60
C THR A 441 19.38 -7.32 -3.45
N LEU A 442 18.86 -7.15 -2.23
CA LEU A 442 17.77 -6.19 -1.96
C LEU A 442 18.19 -4.75 -2.32
N LYS A 443 19.38 -4.31 -1.90
CA LYS A 443 19.90 -2.98 -2.25
C LYS A 443 20.00 -2.78 -3.77
N THR A 444 20.48 -3.78 -4.51
CA THR A 444 20.58 -3.72 -5.97
C THR A 444 19.19 -3.68 -6.62
N LEU A 445 18.25 -4.53 -6.19
CA LEU A 445 16.87 -4.54 -6.71
C LEU A 445 16.16 -3.19 -6.47
N PHE A 446 16.19 -2.70 -5.23
CA PHE A 446 15.54 -1.43 -4.88
C PHE A 446 16.18 -0.25 -5.62
N ARG A 447 17.50 -0.21 -5.77
CA ARG A 447 18.20 0.83 -6.53
C ARG A 447 17.91 0.78 -8.03
N THR A 448 17.82 -0.41 -8.63
CA THR A 448 17.64 -0.58 -10.08
C THR A 448 16.19 -0.40 -10.54
N MET A 449 15.20 -0.74 -9.70
CA MET A 449 13.78 -0.70 -10.07
C MET A 449 13.01 0.53 -9.55
N LYS A 450 13.66 1.42 -8.77
CA LYS A 450 13.07 2.66 -8.21
C LYS A 450 12.36 3.61 -9.20
N THR A 451 12.60 3.48 -10.50
CA THR A 451 11.97 4.31 -11.54
C THR A 451 10.73 3.67 -12.17
N ASN A 452 10.34 2.46 -11.74
CA ASN A 452 9.24 1.69 -12.29
C ASN A 452 8.25 1.34 -11.17
N ASN A 453 6.98 1.10 -11.48
CA ASN A 453 6.13 0.39 -10.52
C ASN A 453 6.57 -1.08 -10.47
N TYR A 454 6.71 -1.68 -9.29
CA TYR A 454 7.02 -3.11 -9.18
C TYR A 454 6.42 -3.76 -7.94
N MET A 455 6.21 -5.08 -8.00
CA MET A 455 5.85 -5.89 -6.84
C MET A 455 6.76 -7.12 -6.75
N LEU A 456 7.44 -7.26 -5.62
CA LEU A 456 8.24 -8.43 -5.27
C LEU A 456 7.36 -9.46 -4.55
N ILE A 457 7.41 -10.70 -5.03
CA ILE A 457 6.51 -11.78 -4.63
C ILE A 457 7.34 -13.04 -4.40
N GLY A 458 7.20 -13.68 -3.24
CA GLY A 458 7.81 -14.98 -2.99
C GLY A 458 8.57 -15.09 -1.68
N ASP A 459 9.49 -16.03 -1.64
CA ASP A 459 10.24 -16.43 -0.44
C ASP A 459 11.51 -15.59 -0.26
N PHE A 460 11.46 -14.66 0.68
CA PHE A 460 12.58 -13.79 1.03
C PHE A 460 13.64 -14.49 1.88
N ASN A 461 13.39 -15.69 2.40
CA ASN A 461 14.33 -16.45 3.24
C ASN A 461 14.84 -15.72 4.51
N PHE A 462 14.19 -14.65 4.95
CA PHE A 462 14.40 -14.01 6.26
C PHE A 462 13.08 -13.62 6.93
N GLY A 463 13.04 -13.74 8.25
CA GLY A 463 11.91 -13.32 9.09
C GLY A 463 12.11 -11.94 9.72
N ASP A 464 11.09 -11.40 10.39
CA ASP A 464 11.11 -10.05 10.96
C ASP A 464 12.13 -9.83 12.11
N ALA A 465 12.74 -10.89 12.63
CA ALA A 465 13.87 -10.80 13.58
C ALA A 465 15.25 -10.57 12.92
N HIS A 466 15.36 -10.57 11.59
CA HIS A 466 16.63 -10.45 10.87
C HIS A 466 17.01 -8.97 10.67
N LEU A 467 17.68 -8.39 11.67
CA LEU A 467 17.93 -6.95 11.75
C LEU A 467 18.62 -6.34 10.51
N GLN A 468 19.56 -7.04 9.86
CA GLN A 468 20.28 -6.46 8.71
C GLN A 468 19.39 -6.27 7.49
N GLU A 469 18.57 -7.26 7.17
CA GLU A 469 17.58 -7.21 6.10
C GLU A 469 16.42 -6.26 6.44
N GLN A 470 15.92 -6.27 7.69
CA GLN A 470 14.90 -5.33 8.14
C GLN A 470 15.40 -3.87 8.11
N ASN A 471 16.66 -3.60 8.45
CA ASN A 471 17.24 -2.25 8.33
C ASN A 471 17.27 -1.76 6.88
N ILE A 472 17.43 -2.66 5.90
CA ILE A 472 17.33 -2.29 4.48
C ILE A 472 15.88 -1.99 4.11
N LEU A 473 14.91 -2.82 4.55
CA LEU A 473 13.49 -2.50 4.35
C LEU A 473 13.13 -1.14 4.97
N ALA A 474 13.58 -0.86 6.19
CA ALA A 474 13.37 0.42 6.88
C ALA A 474 14.04 1.62 6.16
N THR A 475 15.17 1.39 5.46
CA THR A 475 15.80 2.44 4.64
C THR A 475 14.92 2.88 3.46
N TYR A 476 14.04 2.00 2.98
CA TYR A 476 13.12 2.25 1.87
C TYR A 476 11.64 2.25 2.31
N GLU A 477 11.35 2.38 3.61
CA GLU A 477 10.01 2.35 4.21
C GLU A 477 9.00 3.31 3.54
N ASN A 478 9.45 4.51 3.17
CA ASN A 478 8.63 5.52 2.51
C ASN A 478 8.37 5.25 1.01
N GLU A 479 8.95 4.19 0.46
CA GLU A 479 8.90 3.84 -0.96
C GLU A 479 8.40 2.41 -1.19
N ILE A 480 8.65 1.48 -0.25
CA ILE A 480 8.42 0.04 -0.42
C ILE A 480 7.58 -0.48 0.74
N HIS A 481 6.40 -0.99 0.40
CA HIS A 481 5.34 -1.34 1.33
C HIS A 481 5.27 -2.86 1.53
N ASP A 482 5.44 -3.34 2.77
CA ASP A 482 5.24 -4.74 3.17
C ASP A 482 3.76 -4.98 3.48
N LEU A 483 3.02 -5.51 2.50
CA LEU A 483 1.54 -5.54 2.52
C LEU A 483 0.95 -6.29 3.72
N TRP A 484 1.71 -7.22 4.32
CA TRP A 484 1.26 -7.89 5.54
C TRP A 484 1.30 -6.96 6.76
N LYS A 485 2.33 -6.10 6.87
CA LYS A 485 2.48 -5.12 7.95
C LYS A 485 1.47 -3.97 7.83
N GLU A 486 0.97 -3.68 6.63
CA GLU A 486 -0.11 -2.70 6.42
C GLU A 486 -1.46 -3.19 6.98
N ILE A 487 -1.71 -4.50 6.90
CA ILE A 487 -3.00 -5.11 7.27
C ILE A 487 -2.98 -5.64 8.71
N TYR A 488 -1.86 -6.22 9.14
CA TYR A 488 -1.79 -6.98 10.38
C TYR A 488 -0.71 -6.46 11.33
N ARG A 489 -1.09 -6.26 12.60
CA ARG A 489 -0.13 -6.10 13.69
C ARG A 489 0.56 -7.45 13.97
N LEU A 490 1.88 -7.47 13.98
CA LEU A 490 2.66 -8.71 14.11
C LEU A 490 2.56 -9.38 15.49
N ASP A 491 2.15 -8.66 16.54
CA ASP A 491 1.86 -9.20 17.87
C ASP A 491 0.56 -10.02 17.90
N GLN A 492 -0.42 -9.67 17.06
CA GLN A 492 -1.71 -10.35 16.96
C GLN A 492 -1.74 -11.40 15.86
N ASN A 493 -1.15 -11.08 14.70
CA ASN A 493 -1.06 -11.97 13.55
C ASN A 493 0.33 -11.87 12.89
N PRO A 494 1.33 -12.62 13.39
CA PRO A 494 2.71 -12.53 12.91
C PRO A 494 2.92 -13.04 11.48
N GLY A 495 1.93 -13.73 10.88
CA GLY A 495 2.01 -14.24 9.51
C GLY A 495 3.14 -15.25 9.29
N PHE A 496 3.38 -16.16 10.24
CA PHE A 496 4.41 -17.19 10.10
C PHE A 496 4.05 -18.20 9.00
N THR A 497 4.50 -17.90 7.77
CA THR A 497 4.35 -18.80 6.62
C THR A 497 5.17 -20.08 6.80
N PHE A 498 6.31 -20.00 7.49
CA PHE A 498 7.09 -21.15 7.93
C PHE A 498 6.96 -21.31 9.45
N ASP A 499 6.27 -22.34 9.92
CA ASP A 499 6.00 -22.55 11.36
C ASP A 499 6.26 -24.00 11.79
N PRO A 500 7.50 -24.37 12.18
CA PRO A 500 7.85 -25.70 12.67
C PRO A 500 7.07 -26.17 13.91
N SER A 501 6.37 -25.27 14.61
CA SER A 501 5.54 -25.63 15.77
C SER A 501 4.15 -26.17 15.40
N ARG A 502 3.71 -25.96 14.15
CA ARG A 502 2.38 -26.35 13.64
C ARG A 502 2.41 -27.08 12.31
N ASN A 503 3.46 -26.88 11.51
CA ASN A 503 3.64 -27.48 10.20
C ASN A 503 4.65 -28.65 10.30
N ILE A 504 4.19 -29.86 10.01
CA ILE A 504 4.96 -31.10 10.10
C ILE A 504 6.09 -31.13 9.05
N CYS A 505 5.84 -30.60 7.84
CA CYS A 505 6.88 -30.47 6.82
C CYS A 505 7.98 -29.51 7.31
N ALA A 506 7.60 -28.35 7.86
CA ALA A 506 8.56 -27.39 8.43
C ALA A 506 9.32 -27.97 9.64
N GLN A 507 8.67 -28.80 10.45
CA GLN A 507 9.34 -29.51 11.54
C GLN A 507 10.41 -30.49 11.02
N ILE A 508 10.18 -31.15 9.89
CA ILE A 508 11.10 -32.10 9.24
C ILE A 508 12.26 -31.39 8.52
N THR A 509 12.00 -30.24 7.87
CA THR A 509 13.00 -29.49 7.08
C THR A 509 13.79 -28.48 7.92
N SER A 510 13.26 -27.98 9.04
CA SER A 510 13.93 -26.96 9.86
C SER A 510 15.06 -27.52 10.74
N GLN A 511 16.23 -26.90 10.64
CA GLN A 511 17.33 -27.12 11.59
C GLN A 511 17.20 -26.29 12.87
N SER A 512 16.57 -25.11 12.80
CA SER A 512 16.49 -24.18 13.93
C SER A 512 15.21 -24.29 14.75
N GLN A 513 14.14 -24.86 14.17
CA GLN A 513 12.80 -24.96 14.78
C GLN A 513 12.21 -23.59 15.17
N ILE A 514 12.60 -22.52 14.46
CA ILE A 514 12.11 -21.15 14.66
C ILE A 514 11.06 -20.81 13.60
N SER A 515 9.85 -20.40 14.04
CA SER A 515 8.78 -19.91 13.17
C SER A 515 9.12 -18.52 12.61
N ARG A 516 8.85 -18.30 11.32
CA ARG A 516 9.26 -17.11 10.56
C ARG A 516 8.25 -16.78 9.46
N ARG A 517 8.07 -15.48 9.18
CA ARG A 517 7.38 -15.00 7.98
C ARG A 517 8.41 -14.85 6.86
N LEU A 518 8.51 -15.86 6.00
CA LEU A 518 9.51 -15.91 4.93
C LEU A 518 8.94 -15.38 3.62
N ASP A 519 7.69 -15.72 3.30
CA ASP A 519 7.01 -15.29 2.09
C ASP A 519 6.39 -13.90 2.29
N ARG A 520 6.52 -13.03 1.29
CA ARG A 520 6.06 -11.62 1.37
C ARG A 520 5.54 -11.13 0.02
N TYR A 521 4.66 -10.15 0.10
CA TYR A 521 4.36 -9.20 -0.98
C TYR A 521 4.96 -7.85 -0.57
N LEU A 522 5.96 -7.37 -1.32
CA LEU A 522 6.47 -6.01 -1.19
C LEU A 522 6.13 -5.23 -2.46
N ILE A 523 5.45 -4.09 -2.36
CA ILE A 523 5.11 -3.27 -3.53
C ILE A 523 5.80 -1.90 -3.49
N HIS A 524 6.18 -1.40 -4.65
CA HIS A 524 6.64 -0.05 -4.89
C HIS A 524 5.79 0.56 -6.01
N THR A 525 5.12 1.67 -5.72
CA THR A 525 4.33 2.41 -6.69
C THR A 525 4.82 3.85 -6.85
N LEU A 526 5.01 4.25 -8.09
CA LEU A 526 5.12 5.64 -8.49
C LEU A 526 3.74 6.31 -8.40
N TYR A 527 3.72 7.64 -8.38
CA TYR A 527 2.50 8.47 -8.38
C TYR A 527 1.44 8.13 -9.46
N ASN A 528 1.81 7.41 -10.54
CA ASN A 528 0.92 7.07 -11.64
C ASN A 528 0.13 5.77 -11.41
N LEU A 529 0.34 5.11 -10.27
CA LEU A 529 -0.33 3.88 -9.87
C LEU A 529 -0.71 3.96 -8.39
N SER A 530 -1.98 3.68 -8.08
CA SER A 530 -2.45 3.40 -6.72
C SER A 530 -2.92 1.96 -6.62
N TYR A 531 -3.03 1.46 -5.39
CA TYR A 531 -3.55 0.13 -5.12
C TYR A 531 -4.42 0.11 -3.86
N SER A 532 -5.31 -0.87 -3.75
CA SER A 532 -6.04 -1.18 -2.51
C SER A 532 -6.18 -2.69 -2.34
N ILE A 533 -6.01 -3.17 -1.11
CA ILE A 533 -6.02 -4.61 -0.80
C ILE A 533 -7.42 -5.02 -0.36
N GLU A 534 -8.05 -5.93 -1.10
CA GLU A 534 -9.38 -6.46 -0.77
C GLU A 534 -9.30 -7.63 0.22
N HIS A 535 -8.23 -8.44 0.11
CA HIS A 535 -7.97 -9.60 0.95
C HIS A 535 -6.48 -9.96 0.94
N LEU A 536 -5.93 -10.36 2.08
CA LEU A 536 -4.60 -10.94 2.22
C LEU A 536 -4.68 -12.00 3.33
N SER A 537 -4.26 -13.24 3.05
CA SER A 537 -4.32 -14.33 4.04
C SER A 537 -3.32 -15.44 3.76
N MET A 538 -3.11 -16.31 4.76
CA MET A 538 -2.44 -17.59 4.58
C MET A 538 -3.48 -18.66 4.23
N ILE A 539 -3.17 -19.51 3.25
CA ILE A 539 -3.98 -20.66 2.83
C ILE A 539 -3.14 -21.95 2.85
N ALA A 540 -3.79 -23.10 2.60
CA ALA A 540 -3.18 -24.43 2.65
C ALA A 540 -2.55 -24.77 4.03
N THR A 541 -3.19 -24.31 5.10
CA THR A 541 -2.83 -24.63 6.50
C THR A 541 -3.27 -26.04 6.93
N ASP A 542 -4.10 -26.70 6.13
CA ASP A 542 -4.64 -28.03 6.38
C ASP A 542 -3.59 -29.16 6.31
N ILE A 543 -3.98 -30.32 6.85
CA ILE A 543 -3.20 -31.57 6.85
C ILE A 543 -3.95 -32.69 6.12
N ILE A 544 -3.29 -33.28 5.14
CA ILE A 544 -3.81 -34.42 4.35
C ILE A 544 -3.36 -35.76 4.96
N PRO A 545 -4.13 -36.85 4.82
CA PRO A 545 -3.67 -38.18 5.18
C PRO A 545 -2.55 -38.65 4.24
N ILE A 546 -1.56 -39.34 4.79
CA ILE A 546 -0.42 -39.92 4.03
C ILE A 546 -0.88 -41.12 3.18
N ASP A 547 -1.84 -41.89 3.71
CA ASP A 547 -2.55 -42.95 2.99
C ASP A 547 -4.04 -42.59 2.91
N PRO A 548 -4.59 -42.31 1.71
CA PRO A 548 -6.00 -41.94 1.55
C PRO A 548 -6.99 -43.06 1.90
N PHE A 549 -6.53 -44.28 2.14
CA PHE A 549 -7.35 -45.41 2.59
C PHE A 549 -7.28 -45.68 4.10
N ASN A 550 -6.50 -44.90 4.87
CA ASN A 550 -6.29 -45.10 6.30
C ASN A 550 -6.53 -43.80 7.10
N ASN A 551 -7.57 -43.79 7.93
CA ASN A 551 -8.00 -42.62 8.73
C ASN A 551 -7.32 -42.53 10.11
N ASP A 552 -6.06 -42.96 10.24
CA ASP A 552 -5.29 -42.77 11.47
C ASP A 552 -4.78 -41.32 11.55
N ASP A 553 -5.28 -40.53 12.50
CA ASP A 553 -4.90 -39.13 12.67
C ASP A 553 -3.40 -38.92 12.93
N ASN A 554 -2.67 -39.97 13.32
CA ASN A 554 -1.20 -39.94 13.49
C ASN A 554 -0.42 -39.98 12.15
N GLN A 555 -1.08 -40.19 11.00
CA GLN A 555 -0.43 -40.30 9.68
C GLN A 555 -0.89 -39.18 8.73
N ARG A 556 -0.72 -37.94 9.15
CA ARG A 556 -1.12 -36.74 8.39
C ARG A 556 0.07 -35.80 8.17
N ILE A 557 0.03 -35.02 7.09
CA ILE A 557 1.12 -34.13 6.68
C ILE A 557 0.59 -32.84 6.03
N ASN A 558 1.30 -31.73 6.18
CA ASN A 558 0.98 -30.45 5.52
C ASN A 558 1.36 -30.49 4.04
N LEU A 559 0.71 -29.64 3.22
CA LEU A 559 0.92 -29.61 1.77
C LEU A 559 2.32 -29.13 1.37
N SER A 560 2.96 -28.28 2.17
CA SER A 560 4.37 -27.87 2.03
C SER A 560 4.91 -27.43 3.41
N ASP A 561 6.21 -27.16 3.55
CA ASP A 561 6.78 -26.56 4.77
C ASP A 561 6.51 -25.04 4.87
N HIS A 562 6.12 -24.42 3.77
CA HIS A 562 5.52 -23.08 3.75
C HIS A 562 4.00 -23.16 3.54
N TYR A 563 3.25 -22.39 4.33
CA TYR A 563 1.86 -22.04 3.99
C TYR A 563 1.86 -21.05 2.83
N ALA A 564 0.94 -21.22 1.88
CA ALA A 564 0.78 -20.29 0.77
C ALA A 564 0.23 -18.95 1.25
N LEU A 565 0.62 -17.87 0.58
CA LEU A 565 -0.03 -16.56 0.73
C LEU A 565 -0.93 -16.27 -0.46
N GLN A 566 -2.10 -15.74 -0.17
CA GLN A 566 -3.11 -15.30 -1.13
C GLN A 566 -3.35 -13.79 -0.98
N LEU A 567 -3.27 -13.04 -2.07
CA LEU A 567 -3.52 -11.60 -2.13
C LEU A 567 -4.56 -11.29 -3.21
N ILE A 568 -5.58 -10.52 -2.85
CA ILE A 568 -6.52 -9.91 -3.81
C ILE A 568 -6.33 -8.40 -3.72
N ILE A 569 -5.82 -7.83 -4.81
CA ILE A 569 -5.42 -6.41 -4.89
C ILE A 569 -6.10 -5.75 -6.09
N ASN A 570 -6.48 -4.48 -5.93
CA ASN A 570 -7.05 -3.65 -6.98
C ASN A 570 -6.04 -2.56 -7.36
N PHE A 571 -5.49 -2.62 -8.57
CA PHE A 571 -4.62 -1.61 -9.18
C PHE A 571 -5.45 -0.54 -9.88
N ARG A 572 -5.04 0.73 -9.77
CA ARG A 572 -5.68 1.86 -10.45
C ARG A 572 -4.66 2.83 -11.02
N THR A 573 -4.77 3.15 -12.29
CA THR A 573 -3.81 4.01 -12.97
C THR A 573 -4.21 5.48 -12.87
N ARG A 574 -3.39 6.30 -12.22
CA ARG A 574 -3.59 7.76 -12.14
C ARG A 574 -3.10 8.41 -13.42
N SER A 575 -3.96 9.18 -14.08
CA SER A 575 -3.61 9.90 -15.31
C SER A 575 -3.86 11.40 -15.18
N ARG A 576 -2.98 12.21 -15.80
CA ARG A 576 -3.20 13.65 -15.95
C ARG A 576 -4.15 13.88 -17.11
N SER A 577 -5.18 14.68 -16.88
CA SER A 577 -6.21 15.00 -17.84
C SER A 577 -6.08 16.45 -18.30
N HIS A 578 -6.06 16.67 -19.62
CA HIS A 578 -6.25 18.02 -20.17
C HIS A 578 -7.64 18.58 -19.89
N ARG A 579 -8.57 17.73 -19.42
CA ARG A 579 -9.91 18.07 -18.96
C ARG A 579 -9.96 18.44 -17.47
N SER A 580 -8.80 18.58 -16.79
CA SER A 580 -8.71 19.06 -15.39
C SER A 580 -7.61 20.11 -15.20
N ALA A 581 -7.86 21.12 -14.37
CA ALA A 581 -6.91 22.20 -14.03
C ALA A 581 -7.01 22.58 -12.54
N LEU A 582 -5.87 22.90 -11.90
CA LEU A 582 -5.83 23.59 -10.62
C LEU A 582 -5.62 25.09 -10.88
N VAL A 583 -6.54 25.94 -10.43
CA VAL A 583 -6.60 27.36 -10.80
C VAL A 583 -6.93 28.26 -9.61
N ILE A 584 -6.74 29.56 -9.80
CA ILE A 584 -7.35 30.62 -9.00
C ILE A 584 -8.44 31.29 -9.85
N LEU A 585 -9.58 31.58 -9.24
CA LEU A 585 -10.68 32.34 -9.86
C LEU A 585 -10.76 33.74 -9.23
N PRO A 586 -11.08 34.79 -10.02
CA PRO A 586 -11.42 36.10 -9.49
C PRO A 586 -12.77 36.06 -8.75
N THR A 587 -13.03 37.05 -7.90
CA THR A 587 -14.34 37.18 -7.26
C THR A 587 -15.43 37.53 -8.28
N ILE A 588 -16.64 37.05 -8.04
CA ILE A 588 -17.80 37.13 -8.95
C ILE A 588 -18.19 38.59 -9.20
N ASP A 589 -18.00 39.47 -8.22
CA ASP A 589 -18.17 40.92 -8.40
C ASP A 589 -17.19 41.55 -9.42
N LYS A 590 -16.16 40.80 -9.86
CA LYS A 590 -15.25 41.18 -10.95
C LYS A 590 -15.56 40.48 -12.27
N TRP A 591 -16.42 39.45 -12.30
CA TRP A 591 -16.68 38.70 -13.53
C TRP A 591 -17.31 39.59 -14.58
N SER A 592 -18.37 40.34 -14.26
CA SER A 592 -19.00 41.30 -15.19
C SER A 592 -18.05 42.38 -15.73
N LEU A 593 -17.06 42.81 -14.92
CA LEU A 593 -16.00 43.72 -15.36
C LEU A 593 -15.06 43.02 -16.36
N ILE A 594 -14.64 41.78 -16.07
CA ILE A 594 -13.78 41.00 -16.94
C ILE A 594 -14.52 40.69 -18.25
N ASP A 595 -15.72 40.13 -18.17
CA ASP A 595 -16.60 39.71 -19.27
C ASP A 595 -16.87 40.84 -20.29
N SER A 596 -16.91 42.10 -19.83
CA SER A 596 -17.03 43.27 -20.71
C SER A 596 -15.89 43.44 -21.73
N TYR A 597 -14.69 42.90 -21.44
CA TYR A 597 -13.56 42.86 -22.38
C TYR A 597 -13.64 41.68 -23.37
N CYS A 598 -14.59 40.77 -23.18
CA CYS A 598 -14.67 39.45 -23.80
C CYS A 598 -15.76 39.38 -24.88
N GLU A 599 -16.96 39.85 -24.54
CA GLU A 599 -18.20 39.70 -25.32
C GLU A 599 -18.12 40.18 -26.78
N HIS A 600 -17.22 41.11 -27.08
CA HIS A 600 -17.10 41.73 -28.40
C HIS A 600 -16.15 41.00 -29.37
N TYR A 601 -15.36 40.03 -28.89
CA TYR A 601 -14.21 39.49 -29.62
C TYR A 601 -14.08 37.94 -29.58
N ASP A 602 -15.06 37.21 -29.03
CA ASP A 602 -15.05 35.74 -29.01
C ASP A 602 -15.18 35.15 -30.44
N PRO A 603 -14.23 34.31 -30.91
CA PRO A 603 -14.41 33.55 -32.14
C PRO A 603 -15.59 32.55 -32.04
N PRO A 604 -16.16 32.08 -33.17
CA PRO A 604 -17.35 31.21 -33.21
C PRO A 604 -17.22 29.82 -32.54
N ASN A 605 -16.08 29.52 -31.92
CA ASN A 605 -15.87 28.34 -31.09
C ASN A 605 -16.20 28.56 -29.60
N ASN A 606 -16.62 29.78 -29.21
CA ASN A 606 -17.08 30.14 -27.87
C ASN A 606 -16.12 29.69 -26.74
N LEU A 607 -14.83 30.01 -26.85
CA LEU A 607 -13.80 29.53 -25.91
C LEU A 607 -14.05 30.03 -24.47
N TRP A 608 -14.69 31.18 -24.34
CA TRP A 608 -15.09 31.79 -23.07
C TRP A 608 -16.24 31.06 -22.40
N ASN A 609 -17.23 30.58 -23.16
CA ASN A 609 -18.28 29.72 -22.60
C ASN A 609 -17.75 28.36 -22.13
N LEU A 610 -16.53 27.97 -22.52
CA LEU A 610 -15.92 26.70 -22.10
C LEU A 610 -15.12 26.80 -20.79
N TRP A 611 -14.66 27.98 -20.38
CA TRP A 611 -13.85 28.18 -19.17
C TRP A 611 -14.25 29.46 -18.43
N PRO A 612 -14.38 29.45 -17.09
CA PRO A 612 -14.50 30.69 -16.33
C PRO A 612 -13.20 31.51 -16.45
N SER A 613 -13.26 32.81 -16.21
CA SER A 613 -12.06 33.65 -16.06
C SER A 613 -11.17 33.12 -14.92
N HIS A 614 -9.91 32.78 -15.20
CA HIS A 614 -9.04 32.05 -14.26
C HIS A 614 -7.54 32.30 -14.47
N ILE A 615 -6.74 32.05 -13.43
CA ILE A 615 -5.27 31.95 -13.49
C ILE A 615 -4.86 30.49 -13.27
N ASN A 616 -4.16 29.90 -14.23
CA ASN A 616 -3.72 28.50 -14.16
C ASN A 616 -2.52 28.32 -13.22
N LEU A 617 -2.66 27.53 -12.15
CA LEU A 617 -1.53 27.11 -11.31
C LEU A 617 -0.89 25.81 -11.81
N LEU A 618 -1.71 24.79 -12.12
CA LEU A 618 -1.26 23.52 -12.70
C LEU A 618 -2.25 23.04 -13.78
N TRP A 619 -1.78 22.90 -15.01
CA TRP A 619 -2.53 22.28 -16.11
C TRP A 619 -1.59 21.55 -17.07
N PRO A 620 -1.85 20.27 -17.45
CA PRO A 620 -2.98 19.43 -17.03
C PRO A 620 -2.87 18.97 -15.57
N PHE A 621 -4.00 18.90 -14.88
CA PHE A 621 -4.11 18.36 -13.51
C PHE A 621 -4.67 16.92 -13.53
N TYR A 622 -4.89 16.33 -12.36
CA TYR A 622 -5.48 14.99 -12.23
C TYR A 622 -6.98 15.00 -12.50
N ASP A 623 -7.48 13.92 -13.10
CA ASP A 623 -8.92 13.64 -13.04
C ASP A 623 -9.30 13.17 -11.63
N ILE A 624 -10.36 13.75 -11.05
CA ILE A 624 -10.78 13.49 -9.67
C ILE A 624 -12.09 12.69 -9.61
N ASN A 625 -12.79 12.55 -10.74
CA ASN A 625 -14.05 11.82 -10.79
C ASN A 625 -13.87 10.30 -11.04
N ASP A 626 -12.69 9.85 -11.47
CA ASP A 626 -12.41 8.43 -11.76
C ASP A 626 -12.48 7.54 -10.51
N CYS A 627 -12.00 7.99 -9.34
CA CYS A 627 -12.12 7.22 -8.09
C CYS A 627 -12.02 8.08 -6.81
N GLN A 628 -12.84 7.75 -5.80
CA GLN A 628 -12.86 8.48 -4.52
C GLN A 628 -11.59 8.29 -3.67
N ASP A 629 -10.87 7.16 -3.78
CA ASP A 629 -9.61 6.97 -3.04
C ASP A 629 -8.50 7.87 -3.60
N ASP A 630 -8.41 7.99 -4.94
CA ASP A 630 -7.47 8.88 -5.60
C ASP A 630 -7.83 10.36 -5.37
N GLN A 631 -9.14 10.67 -5.29
CA GLN A 631 -9.63 11.96 -4.81
C GLN A 631 -9.09 12.28 -3.41
N GLU A 632 -9.19 11.36 -2.44
CA GLU A 632 -8.71 11.63 -1.07
C GLU A 632 -7.20 11.86 -1.03
N ASP A 633 -6.39 11.02 -1.67
CA ASP A 633 -4.92 11.17 -1.71
C ASP A 633 -4.46 12.52 -2.29
N ILE A 634 -5.07 12.94 -3.42
CA ILE A 634 -4.70 14.18 -4.10
C ILE A 634 -5.16 15.40 -3.28
N LEU A 635 -6.40 15.39 -2.82
CA LEU A 635 -6.98 16.50 -2.07
C LEU A 635 -6.39 16.65 -0.67
N LEU A 636 -6.08 15.54 0.03
CA LEU A 636 -5.43 15.58 1.34
C LEU A 636 -4.03 16.17 1.22
N LYS A 637 -3.26 15.76 0.19
CA LYS A 637 -1.94 16.35 -0.06
C LYS A 637 -2.01 17.83 -0.40
N LEU A 638 -2.98 18.25 -1.23
CA LEU A 638 -3.24 19.68 -1.49
C LEU A 638 -3.62 20.41 -0.20
N ARG A 639 -4.52 19.84 0.61
CA ARG A 639 -5.04 20.47 1.81
C ARG A 639 -3.96 20.68 2.88
N LEU A 640 -3.09 19.69 3.10
CA LEU A 640 -1.97 19.77 4.04
C LEU A 640 -0.88 20.77 3.62
N LEU A 641 -0.74 21.03 2.31
CA LEU A 641 0.11 22.11 1.79
C LEU A 641 -0.58 23.47 2.00
N LEU A 642 -1.82 23.60 1.55
CA LEU A 642 -2.56 24.87 1.48
C LEU A 642 -3.03 25.37 2.84
N CYS A 643 -3.16 24.51 3.86
CA CYS A 643 -3.47 24.95 5.21
C CYS A 643 -2.36 25.83 5.84
N GLN A 644 -1.15 25.78 5.30
CA GLN A 644 0.00 26.58 5.75
C GLN A 644 0.00 28.00 5.14
N TYR A 645 -0.77 28.23 4.08
CA TYR A 645 -0.86 29.51 3.39
C TYR A 645 -1.97 30.39 3.98
N SER A 646 -1.66 31.63 4.35
CA SER A 646 -2.69 32.63 4.63
C SER A 646 -3.45 33.02 3.35
N SER A 647 -4.72 33.39 3.46
CA SER A 647 -5.43 34.11 2.39
C SER A 647 -4.66 35.36 1.98
N PHE A 648 -4.53 35.58 0.68
CA PHE A 648 -3.83 36.74 0.10
C PHE A 648 -4.74 37.46 -0.89
N SER A 649 -4.20 38.44 -1.61
CA SER A 649 -4.94 39.24 -2.58
C SER A 649 -4.16 39.31 -3.89
N ILE A 650 -4.87 39.33 -5.03
CA ILE A 650 -4.27 39.49 -6.36
C ILE A 650 -4.74 40.82 -6.94
N LYS A 651 -3.77 41.63 -7.39
CA LYS A 651 -4.02 42.87 -8.11
C LYS A 651 -3.73 42.71 -9.60
N ILE A 652 -4.71 43.06 -10.43
CA ILE A 652 -4.60 43.14 -11.89
C ILE A 652 -4.42 44.61 -12.28
N ASN A 653 -3.36 44.92 -13.03
CA ASN A 653 -2.97 46.29 -13.36
C ASN A 653 -2.71 46.56 -14.85
N GLU A 654 -2.50 45.54 -15.69
CA GLU A 654 -2.27 45.73 -17.13
C GLU A 654 -2.83 44.59 -18.00
N ILE A 655 -3.06 44.88 -19.28
CA ILE A 655 -3.40 43.90 -20.32
C ILE A 655 -2.20 43.73 -21.26
N ASP A 656 -1.60 42.54 -21.25
CA ASP A 656 -0.41 42.18 -22.00
C ASP A 656 -0.78 41.13 -23.09
N SER A 657 0.20 40.52 -23.78
CA SER A 657 -0.11 39.53 -24.83
C SER A 657 1.06 38.62 -25.21
N PHE A 658 0.73 37.36 -25.53
CA PHE A 658 1.66 36.41 -26.14
C PHE A 658 1.50 36.45 -27.67
N VAL A 659 2.34 37.24 -28.33
CA VAL A 659 2.31 37.44 -29.79
C VAL A 659 2.40 36.12 -30.56
N GLU A 660 3.28 35.21 -30.13
CA GLU A 660 3.50 33.89 -30.76
C GLU A 660 2.26 32.99 -30.77
N ASN A 661 1.35 33.17 -29.81
CA ASN A 661 0.15 32.32 -29.62
C ASN A 661 -1.17 33.05 -29.92
N ASN A 662 -1.09 34.32 -30.36
CA ASN A 662 -2.24 35.22 -30.56
C ASN A 662 -3.16 35.36 -29.32
N VAL A 663 -2.57 35.39 -28.12
CA VAL A 663 -3.31 35.50 -26.84
C VAL A 663 -3.18 36.89 -26.26
N ILE A 664 -4.31 37.52 -25.91
CA ILE A 664 -4.39 38.71 -25.05
C ILE A 664 -4.73 38.24 -23.63
N PHE A 665 -4.11 38.82 -22.60
CA PHE A 665 -4.34 38.40 -21.21
C PHE A 665 -4.24 39.56 -20.22
N MET A 666 -4.96 39.46 -19.11
CA MET A 666 -4.76 40.30 -17.93
C MET A 666 -3.57 39.78 -17.12
N LYS A 667 -2.70 40.70 -16.70
CA LYS A 667 -1.48 40.42 -15.95
C LYS A 667 -1.61 40.94 -14.53
N CYS A 668 -0.98 40.21 -13.60
CA CYS A 668 -0.90 40.61 -12.21
C CYS A 668 0.25 41.62 -12.00
N ASP A 669 0.16 42.43 -10.96
CA ASP A 669 1.28 43.27 -10.54
C ASP A 669 2.50 42.43 -10.07
N GLU A 670 3.65 43.07 -9.88
CA GLU A 670 4.90 42.37 -9.55
C GLU A 670 4.81 41.62 -8.20
N GLN A 671 4.15 42.20 -7.20
CA GLN A 671 3.97 41.59 -5.89
C GLN A 671 3.10 40.32 -5.98
N SER A 672 1.94 40.40 -6.64
CA SER A 672 1.06 39.25 -6.88
C SER A 672 1.77 38.19 -7.72
N THR A 673 2.50 38.60 -8.76
CA THR A 673 3.27 37.71 -9.64
C THR A 673 4.31 36.89 -8.87
N ASN A 674 5.07 37.54 -7.99
CA ASN A 674 6.09 36.86 -7.19
C ASN A 674 5.48 35.91 -6.15
N HIS A 675 4.36 36.28 -5.53
CA HIS A 675 3.64 35.38 -4.62
C HIS A 675 3.08 34.14 -5.36
N LEU A 676 2.52 34.32 -6.55
CA LEU A 676 2.02 33.22 -7.39
C LEU A 676 3.14 32.31 -7.89
N ARG A 677 4.35 32.82 -8.14
CA ARG A 677 5.53 31.99 -8.43
C ARG A 677 5.93 31.11 -7.24
N GLN A 678 5.99 31.67 -6.03
CA GLN A 678 6.28 30.91 -4.82
C GLN A 678 5.24 29.81 -4.55
N LEU A 679 3.95 30.12 -4.75
CA LEU A 679 2.87 29.12 -4.65
C LEU A 679 2.99 28.04 -5.73
N HIS A 680 3.25 28.43 -6.99
CA HIS A 680 3.48 27.48 -8.08
C HIS A 680 4.70 26.59 -7.81
N GLU A 681 5.80 27.11 -7.26
CA GLU A 681 7.01 26.34 -6.94
C GLU A 681 6.78 25.27 -5.85
N GLN A 682 6.02 25.57 -4.79
CA GLN A 682 5.69 24.56 -3.77
C GLN A 682 4.67 23.52 -4.27
N LEU A 683 3.68 23.96 -5.07
CA LEU A 683 2.79 23.05 -5.79
C LEU A 683 3.57 22.17 -6.79
N ALA A 684 4.56 22.73 -7.48
CA ALA A 684 5.45 22.03 -8.40
C ALA A 684 6.34 21.00 -7.70
N GLN A 685 6.77 21.23 -6.46
CA GLN A 685 7.47 20.21 -5.66
C GLN A 685 6.51 19.07 -5.28
N SER A 686 5.30 19.40 -4.82
CA SER A 686 4.30 18.41 -4.38
C SER A 686 3.66 17.62 -5.53
N PHE A 687 3.56 18.22 -6.71
CA PHE A 687 2.86 17.72 -7.91
C PHE A 687 3.74 17.90 -9.16
N SER A 688 5.03 17.55 -9.06
CA SER A 688 6.05 17.69 -10.11
C SER A 688 5.62 17.13 -11.47
N HIS A 689 4.82 16.07 -11.45
CA HIS A 689 4.29 15.44 -12.64
C HIS A 689 3.27 16.30 -13.39
N CYS A 690 2.59 17.26 -12.76
CA CYS A 690 1.66 18.20 -13.42
C CYS A 690 2.37 19.29 -14.25
N ILE A 691 3.69 19.42 -14.14
CA ILE A 691 4.49 20.40 -14.88
C ILE A 691 4.79 19.87 -16.30
N ARG A 692 4.67 20.74 -17.32
CA ARG A 692 4.99 20.37 -18.71
C ARG A 692 6.46 20.59 -19.11
N ASN A 693 7.11 21.65 -18.61
CA ASN A 693 8.50 22.01 -18.96
C ASN A 693 9.21 22.65 -17.75
N SER A 694 10.34 22.08 -17.32
CA SER A 694 11.18 22.66 -16.25
C SER A 694 12.10 23.80 -16.71
N ARG A 695 12.05 24.18 -17.99
CA ARG A 695 12.95 25.17 -18.62
C ARG A 695 12.37 26.57 -18.77
N ASN A 696 11.06 26.75 -18.63
CA ASN A 696 10.40 28.05 -18.76
C ASN A 696 9.96 28.54 -17.37
N THR A 697 10.18 29.82 -17.09
CA THR A 697 9.70 30.47 -15.86
C THR A 697 8.18 30.56 -15.86
N TYR A 698 7.56 30.26 -14.71
CA TYR A 698 6.12 30.39 -14.55
C TYR A 698 5.68 31.87 -14.65
N ASN A 699 4.72 32.11 -15.54
CA ASN A 699 4.17 33.44 -15.81
C ASN A 699 2.66 33.44 -15.53
N PRO A 700 2.22 33.89 -14.34
CA PRO A 700 0.80 33.93 -14.00
C PRO A 700 0.06 34.96 -14.85
N HIS A 701 -0.98 34.51 -15.54
CA HIS A 701 -1.83 35.34 -16.38
C HIS A 701 -3.28 34.83 -16.35
N MET A 702 -4.22 35.74 -16.61
CA MET A 702 -5.62 35.42 -16.85
C MET A 702 -5.90 35.66 -18.33
N THR A 703 -6.03 34.58 -19.10
CA THR A 703 -6.31 34.65 -20.54
C THR A 703 -7.60 35.41 -20.78
N LEU A 704 -7.53 36.41 -21.68
CA LEU A 704 -8.71 37.01 -22.26
C LEU A 704 -9.01 36.29 -23.59
N VAL A 705 -8.85 36.96 -24.74
CA VAL A 705 -9.12 36.37 -26.06
C VAL A 705 -7.91 35.61 -26.59
N GLN A 706 -8.15 34.46 -27.23
CA GLN A 706 -7.20 33.85 -28.17
C GLN A 706 -7.75 33.95 -29.60
N PHE A 707 -6.95 34.49 -30.53
CA PHE A 707 -7.34 34.65 -31.94
C PHE A 707 -6.80 33.51 -32.82
N ASP A 708 -7.57 33.18 -33.85
CA ASP A 708 -7.19 32.23 -34.90
C ASP A 708 -6.13 32.76 -35.89
N SER A 709 -5.89 34.07 -35.88
CA SER A 709 -5.12 34.77 -36.90
C SER A 709 -4.41 36.02 -36.34
N GLN A 710 -3.16 36.21 -36.77
CA GLN A 710 -2.31 37.33 -36.37
C GLN A 710 -2.91 38.69 -36.78
N GLU A 711 -3.64 38.75 -37.90
CA GLU A 711 -4.27 39.97 -38.40
C GLU A 711 -5.35 40.49 -37.44
N LYS A 712 -6.27 39.63 -36.99
CA LYS A 712 -7.30 40.01 -36.00
C LYS A 712 -6.66 40.42 -34.67
N PHE A 713 -5.67 39.65 -34.20
CA PHE A 713 -4.91 39.98 -33.00
C PHE A 713 -4.27 41.37 -33.10
N ASN A 714 -3.61 41.70 -34.21
CA ASN A 714 -2.96 42.99 -34.42
C ASN A 714 -3.96 44.16 -34.56
N GLN A 715 -5.17 43.92 -35.06
CA GLN A 715 -6.24 44.92 -35.12
C GLN A 715 -6.82 45.24 -33.74
N VAL A 716 -7.00 44.20 -32.90
CA VAL A 716 -7.71 44.31 -31.61
C VAL A 716 -6.77 44.64 -30.44
N LYS A 717 -5.51 44.16 -30.45
CA LYS A 717 -4.56 44.39 -29.35
C LYS A 717 -4.35 45.87 -28.97
N PRO A 718 -4.27 46.84 -29.91
CA PRO A 718 -4.10 48.26 -29.55
C PRO A 718 -5.30 48.92 -28.87
N SER A 719 -6.51 48.36 -28.98
CA SER A 719 -7.73 48.93 -28.41
C SER A 719 -8.07 48.37 -27.02
N LEU A 720 -7.55 47.20 -26.63
CA LEU A 720 -7.70 46.65 -25.28
C LEU A 720 -6.65 47.21 -24.32
N ILE A 721 -7.05 48.21 -23.54
CA ILE A 721 -6.32 48.77 -22.40
C ILE A 721 -7.17 48.56 -21.14
N LEU A 722 -6.53 48.25 -20.00
CA LEU A 722 -7.22 48.14 -18.73
C LEU A 722 -7.61 49.54 -18.24
N ASN A 723 -8.92 49.81 -18.10
CA ASN A 723 -9.42 51.13 -17.72
C ASN A 723 -9.13 51.48 -16.25
N GLU A 724 -9.20 50.49 -15.34
CA GLU A 724 -8.92 50.66 -13.91
C GLU A 724 -8.29 49.36 -13.36
N SER A 725 -7.26 49.49 -12.53
CA SER A 725 -6.66 48.34 -11.83
C SER A 725 -7.61 47.84 -10.74
N PHE A 726 -7.90 46.55 -10.71
CA PHE A 726 -8.75 45.95 -9.69
C PHE A 726 -8.02 44.88 -8.87
N GLU A 727 -8.54 44.60 -7.70
CA GLU A 727 -7.97 43.66 -6.74
C GLU A 727 -9.06 42.71 -6.21
N PHE A 728 -8.70 41.45 -5.96
CA PHE A 728 -9.61 40.46 -5.38
C PHE A 728 -8.89 39.50 -4.41
N PRO A 729 -9.56 39.08 -3.32
CA PRO A 729 -8.98 38.14 -2.35
C PRO A 729 -8.96 36.70 -2.88
N VAL A 730 -7.88 35.98 -2.58
CA VAL A 730 -7.75 34.54 -2.78
C VAL A 730 -7.89 33.83 -1.44
N GLN A 731 -8.98 33.08 -1.29
CA GLN A 731 -9.30 32.27 -0.10
C GLN A 731 -9.36 30.77 -0.41
N TYR A 732 -9.52 30.41 -1.69
CA TYR A 732 -9.61 29.03 -2.17
C TYR A 732 -8.78 28.87 -3.44
N LEU A 733 -8.22 27.66 -3.62
CA LEU A 733 -7.85 27.17 -4.94
C LEU A 733 -8.99 26.31 -5.48
N TYR A 734 -9.16 26.30 -6.80
CA TYR A 734 -10.27 25.62 -7.46
C TYR A 734 -9.75 24.52 -8.37
N ILE A 735 -10.38 23.35 -8.32
CA ILE A 735 -10.19 22.32 -9.34
C ILE A 735 -11.34 22.43 -10.33
N LEU A 736 -10.99 22.78 -11.57
CA LEU A 736 -11.88 22.77 -12.70
C LEU A 736 -11.80 21.43 -13.41
N GLN A 737 -12.93 20.87 -13.83
CA GLN A 737 -12.96 19.68 -14.69
C GLN A 737 -14.08 19.78 -15.74
N ARG A 738 -13.96 19.08 -16.87
CA ARG A 738 -15.08 18.86 -17.81
C ARG A 738 -15.34 17.35 -18.07
N PRO A 739 -16.58 16.95 -18.37
CA PRO A 739 -16.95 15.55 -18.68
C PRO A 739 -16.14 14.91 -19.82
N HIS A 740 -16.13 13.57 -19.86
CA HIS A 740 -15.41 12.83 -20.90
C HIS A 740 -16.09 12.80 -22.27
N ASP A 741 -17.42 12.96 -22.31
CA ASP A 741 -18.26 12.61 -23.45
C ASP A 741 -18.26 13.66 -24.58
N ASN A 742 -17.83 14.89 -24.31
CA ASN A 742 -17.81 15.96 -25.31
C ASN A 742 -16.84 17.10 -24.94
N ASP A 743 -15.87 17.40 -25.79
CA ASP A 743 -14.91 18.50 -25.57
C ASP A 743 -15.52 19.91 -25.75
N THR A 744 -16.78 20.04 -26.20
CA THR A 744 -17.56 21.29 -26.18
C THR A 744 -18.38 21.49 -24.90
N THR A 745 -18.22 20.64 -23.88
CA THR A 745 -18.82 20.91 -22.56
C THR A 745 -17.93 21.86 -21.74
N PRO A 746 -18.52 22.88 -21.07
CA PRO A 746 -17.76 23.77 -20.20
C PRO A 746 -17.10 23.07 -19.02
N PHE A 747 -16.01 23.64 -18.53
CA PHE A 747 -15.40 23.29 -17.26
C PHE A 747 -16.31 23.73 -16.10
N HIS A 748 -16.44 22.86 -15.09
CA HIS A 748 -17.14 23.12 -13.83
C HIS A 748 -16.19 22.98 -12.63
N ILE A 749 -16.47 23.70 -11.54
CA ILE A 749 -15.75 23.50 -10.27
C ILE A 749 -16.17 22.15 -9.71
N VAL A 750 -15.21 21.24 -9.56
CA VAL A 750 -15.42 19.97 -8.85
C VAL A 750 -15.08 20.10 -7.37
N HIS A 751 -14.15 21.02 -7.02
CA HIS A 751 -13.68 21.19 -5.66
C HIS A 751 -13.16 22.61 -5.37
N GLN A 752 -13.46 23.12 -4.18
CA GLN A 752 -12.92 24.36 -3.59
C GLN A 752 -12.01 24.01 -2.41
N ILE A 753 -10.69 24.17 -2.56
CA ILE A 753 -9.72 23.84 -1.53
C ILE A 753 -9.39 25.10 -0.71
N PRO A 754 -9.71 25.16 0.58
CA PRO A 754 -9.48 26.34 1.41
C PRO A 754 -7.99 26.58 1.68
N LEU A 755 -7.58 27.84 1.58
CA LEU A 755 -6.30 28.32 2.12
C LEU A 755 -6.39 28.48 3.64
N GLY A 756 -5.28 28.18 4.31
CA GLY A 756 -5.10 28.45 5.73
C GLY A 756 -5.73 27.39 6.63
N TYR A 757 -5.40 27.47 7.92
CA TYR A 757 -5.92 26.54 8.90
C TYR A 757 -7.43 26.68 9.07
N ILE A 758 -7.92 27.89 9.36
CA ILE A 758 -9.33 28.16 9.67
C ILE A 758 -10.13 28.37 8.38
N LEU A 759 -11.23 27.63 8.20
CA LEU A 759 -12.25 27.99 7.21
C LEU A 759 -12.80 29.38 7.55
N GLN A 760 -12.82 30.29 6.58
CA GLN A 760 -13.39 31.61 6.80
C GLN A 760 -14.87 31.49 7.17
N PRO A 761 -15.38 32.32 8.10
CA PRO A 761 -16.79 32.32 8.42
C PRO A 761 -17.63 32.68 7.21
N ILE A 762 -18.79 32.04 7.13
CA ILE A 762 -19.83 32.25 6.11
C ILE A 762 -20.15 33.74 5.88
N HIS A 763 -19.92 34.57 6.89
CA HIS A 763 -20.29 35.97 6.95
C HIS A 763 -19.20 36.99 6.62
N TYR A 764 -17.95 36.54 6.45
CA TYR A 764 -16.82 37.46 6.42
C TYR A 764 -16.51 37.99 5.00
N LYS A 765 -17.30 38.96 4.56
CA LYS A 765 -17.07 39.76 3.32
C LYS A 765 -16.66 38.94 2.09
N GLN A 766 -17.39 37.89 1.76
CA GLN A 766 -17.34 37.33 0.41
C GLN A 766 -18.34 38.05 -0.48
N SER A 767 -17.85 38.76 -1.50
CA SER A 767 -18.63 39.40 -2.56
C SER A 767 -19.21 38.40 -3.57
N ASN A 768 -19.26 37.11 -3.22
CA ASN A 768 -19.53 35.99 -4.11
C ASN A 768 -20.77 35.21 -3.66
N SER A 769 -21.92 35.60 -4.22
CA SER A 769 -23.14 34.81 -4.37
C SER A 769 -23.34 33.62 -3.41
N VAL A 770 -23.86 33.92 -2.23
CA VAL A 770 -24.97 33.08 -1.72
C VAL A 770 -26.18 33.98 -1.83
N HIS A 771 -27.19 33.55 -2.58
CA HIS A 771 -28.29 34.40 -3.08
C HIS A 771 -28.81 35.35 -1.99
N ILE A 772 -28.92 36.66 -2.25
CA ILE A 772 -29.17 37.71 -1.24
C ILE A 772 -30.26 37.31 -0.22
N LYS A 773 -31.41 36.83 -0.69
CA LYS A 773 -32.51 36.32 0.16
C LYS A 773 -32.13 35.20 1.15
N LEU A 774 -31.19 34.32 0.82
CA LEU A 774 -30.71 33.25 1.71
C LEU A 774 -29.78 33.81 2.80
N GLN A 775 -28.95 34.80 2.46
CA GLN A 775 -28.18 35.56 3.46
C GLN A 775 -29.10 36.39 4.37
N GLU A 776 -30.07 37.11 3.81
CA GLU A 776 -31.11 37.83 4.56
C GLU A 776 -31.89 36.90 5.49
N PHE A 777 -32.23 35.68 5.05
CA PHE A 777 -32.88 34.67 5.89
C PHE A 777 -32.01 34.25 7.08
N PHE A 778 -30.77 33.81 6.86
CA PHE A 778 -29.88 33.40 7.95
C PHE A 778 -29.52 34.57 8.89
N GLN A 779 -29.44 35.81 8.37
CA GLN A 779 -29.29 37.03 9.18
C GLN A 779 -30.53 37.28 10.06
N THR A 780 -31.73 37.23 9.47
CA THR A 780 -33.01 37.43 10.18
C THR A 780 -33.21 36.38 11.28
N MET A 781 -32.82 35.13 11.02
CA MET A 781 -32.89 34.02 11.98
C MET A 781 -31.71 33.98 12.96
N ASN A 782 -30.80 34.97 12.94
CA ASN A 782 -29.59 35.06 13.79
C ASN A 782 -28.71 33.78 13.76
N LEU A 783 -28.65 33.10 12.61
CA LEU A 783 -27.88 31.86 12.45
C LEU A 783 -26.37 32.10 12.34
N TYR A 784 -25.99 33.31 11.89
CA TYR A 784 -24.61 33.69 11.66
C TYR A 784 -23.90 34.19 12.92
N GLU A 785 -22.58 34.00 12.97
CA GLU A 785 -21.73 34.57 14.02
C GLU A 785 -21.55 36.08 13.78
N THR A 786 -21.58 36.88 14.85
CA THR A 786 -21.34 38.32 14.75
C THR A 786 -19.86 38.60 14.48
N ASN A 787 -19.57 39.62 13.67
CA ASN A 787 -18.19 40.02 13.35
C ASN A 787 -17.35 40.32 14.61
N GLU A 788 -17.98 40.85 15.66
CA GLU A 788 -17.33 41.10 16.96
C GLU A 788 -16.98 39.80 17.69
N SER A 789 -17.88 38.81 17.71
CA SER A 789 -17.63 37.50 18.33
C SER A 789 -16.50 36.77 17.60
N TYR A 790 -16.55 36.73 16.27
CA TYR A 790 -15.52 36.08 15.47
C TYR A 790 -14.16 36.78 15.60
N LYS A 791 -14.14 38.12 15.52
CA LYS A 791 -12.89 38.87 15.71
C LYS A 791 -12.30 38.61 17.10
N ARG A 792 -13.11 38.62 18.16
CA ARG A 792 -12.65 38.30 19.52
C ARG A 792 -12.04 36.89 19.61
N LYS A 793 -12.59 35.90 18.90
CA LYS A 793 -12.01 34.55 18.81
C LYS A 793 -10.71 34.52 18.01
N GLN A 794 -10.64 35.24 16.90
CA GLN A 794 -9.44 35.36 16.07
C GLN A 794 -8.29 36.04 16.83
N ASP A 795 -8.57 37.16 17.50
CA ASP A 795 -7.62 37.91 18.33
C ASP A 795 -7.11 37.02 19.49
N LYS A 796 -8.01 36.26 20.15
CA LYS A 796 -7.65 35.24 21.17
C LYS A 796 -6.73 34.16 20.59
N PHE A 797 -7.08 33.55 19.46
CA PHE A 797 -6.28 32.51 18.80
C PHE A 797 -4.88 33.03 18.43
N GLN A 798 -4.79 34.26 17.92
CA GLN A 798 -3.51 34.91 17.60
C GLN A 798 -2.66 35.20 18.84
N LYS A 799 -3.28 35.72 19.92
CA LYS A 799 -2.61 35.98 21.21
C LYS A 799 -2.05 34.69 21.82
N LEU A 800 -2.83 33.60 21.79
CA LEU A 800 -2.39 32.26 22.20
C LEU A 800 -1.22 31.75 21.34
N SER A 801 -1.37 31.76 20.01
CA SER A 801 -0.32 31.33 19.08
C SER A 801 0.99 32.10 19.28
N SER A 802 0.90 33.41 19.55
CA SER A 802 2.06 34.27 19.82
C SER A 802 2.70 33.97 21.18
N CYS A 803 1.90 33.61 22.20
CA CYS A 803 2.41 33.17 23.50
C CYS A 803 3.22 31.87 23.37
N PHE A 804 2.69 30.85 22.70
CA PHE A 804 3.45 29.61 22.43
C PHE A 804 4.73 29.91 21.65
N GLN A 805 4.68 30.68 20.57
CA GLN A 805 5.88 31.05 19.80
C GLN A 805 6.95 31.75 20.66
N GLN A 806 6.57 32.58 21.64
CA GLN A 806 7.54 33.22 22.53
C GLN A 806 8.20 32.23 23.50
N ILE A 807 7.44 31.30 24.08
CA ILE A 807 7.93 30.25 24.98
C ILE A 807 8.97 29.38 24.23
N PHE A 808 8.59 28.87 23.05
CA PHE A 808 9.48 28.04 22.23
C PHE A 808 10.67 28.80 21.61
N ASN A 809 10.69 30.13 21.59
CA ASN A 809 11.83 30.92 21.11
C ASN A 809 12.75 31.43 22.21
N LYS A 810 12.33 31.43 23.48
CA LYS A 810 13.12 31.96 24.61
C LYS A 810 13.66 30.88 25.55
N ASP A 811 12.92 29.79 25.73
CA ASP A 811 13.23 28.78 26.74
C ASP A 811 14.09 27.62 26.20
N THR A 812 14.38 26.67 27.09
CA THR A 812 15.04 25.39 26.82
C THR A 812 14.35 24.56 25.72
N LEU A 813 13.13 24.91 25.31
CA LEU A 813 12.33 24.19 24.33
C LEU A 813 12.61 24.57 22.86
N HIS A 814 13.49 25.54 22.57
CA HIS A 814 13.79 25.96 21.20
C HIS A 814 14.39 24.88 20.30
N TYR A 815 14.89 23.79 20.88
CA TYR A 815 15.35 22.60 20.16
C TYR A 815 14.23 21.82 19.47
N PHE A 816 12.97 21.96 19.92
CA PHE A 816 11.84 21.25 19.35
C PHE A 816 11.18 22.03 18.21
N THR A 817 10.71 21.30 17.21
CA THR A 817 9.72 21.79 16.25
C THR A 817 8.32 21.64 16.82
N HIS A 818 7.38 22.51 16.41
CA HIS A 818 6.03 22.57 16.99
C HIS A 818 4.99 23.06 15.99
N SER A 819 3.72 22.78 16.26
CA SER A 819 2.55 23.25 15.51
C SER A 819 1.43 23.69 16.44
N PHE A 820 0.60 24.65 16.02
CA PHE A 820 -0.56 25.12 16.78
C PHE A 820 -1.77 25.19 15.85
N LEU A 821 -2.72 24.27 16.02
CA LEU A 821 -3.76 23.95 15.05
C LEU A 821 -5.16 24.16 15.67
N PRO A 822 -6.02 24.99 15.09
CA PRO A 822 -7.42 25.07 15.52
C PRO A 822 -8.19 23.83 15.04
N TYR A 823 -9.13 23.35 15.85
CA TYR A 823 -10.08 22.29 15.51
C TYR A 823 -11.54 22.73 15.85
N GLY A 824 -12.50 21.79 15.83
CA GLY A 824 -13.88 22.03 16.27
C GLY A 824 -14.66 23.01 15.37
N SER A 825 -15.66 23.69 15.97
CA SER A 825 -16.50 24.66 15.23
C SER A 825 -15.72 25.85 14.69
N PHE A 826 -14.67 26.27 15.41
CA PHE A 826 -13.83 27.40 15.00
C PHE A 826 -13.03 27.06 13.74
N ARG A 827 -12.41 25.87 13.66
CA ARG A 827 -11.74 25.36 12.44
C ARG A 827 -12.67 25.29 11.24
N ILE A 828 -13.92 24.89 11.47
CA ILE A 828 -14.95 24.74 10.43
C ILE A 828 -15.60 26.09 10.04
N GLY A 829 -15.28 27.20 10.73
CA GLY A 829 -15.79 28.53 10.38
C GLY A 829 -17.29 28.71 10.64
N ILE A 830 -17.84 27.99 11.62
CA ILE A 830 -19.25 28.10 12.02
C ILE A 830 -19.35 28.65 13.45
N ASN A 831 -20.50 29.27 13.76
CA ASN A 831 -20.77 29.81 15.10
C ASN A 831 -20.49 28.77 16.19
N GLY A 832 -19.97 29.17 17.33
CA GLY A 832 -19.63 28.31 18.45
C GLY A 832 -19.37 29.14 19.70
N GLN A 833 -19.39 28.52 20.87
CA GLN A 833 -19.03 29.24 22.11
C GLN A 833 -17.52 29.28 22.32
N ASP A 834 -16.81 28.29 21.79
CA ASP A 834 -15.41 28.02 22.09
C ASP A 834 -14.49 28.10 20.86
N VAL A 835 -13.22 28.38 21.13
CA VAL A 835 -12.09 28.24 20.21
C VAL A 835 -11.32 27.00 20.62
N ASP A 836 -11.62 25.89 19.96
CA ASP A 836 -10.93 24.61 20.13
C ASP A 836 -9.57 24.64 19.40
N THR A 837 -8.49 24.29 20.10
CA THR A 837 -7.12 24.20 19.52
C THR A 837 -6.41 22.93 19.96
N VAL A 838 -5.36 22.58 19.23
CA VAL A 838 -4.43 21.47 19.47
C VAL A 838 -3.03 22.03 19.21
N PHE A 839 -2.23 22.16 20.26
CA PHE A 839 -0.77 22.22 20.09
C PHE A 839 -0.25 20.83 19.68
N LEU A 840 0.89 20.79 19.00
CA LEU A 840 1.70 19.59 18.79
C LEU A 840 3.16 19.99 18.97
N LEU A 841 3.90 19.16 19.71
CA LEU A 841 5.35 19.09 19.58
C LEU A 841 5.66 18.08 18.45
N ASN A 842 6.83 18.20 17.83
CA ASN A 842 7.29 17.32 16.76
C ASN A 842 8.74 16.86 17.08
N GLU A 843 9.64 16.87 16.09
CA GLU A 843 11.05 16.45 16.20
C GLU A 843 11.96 17.45 16.94
N ILE A 844 13.05 16.92 17.49
CA ILE A 844 14.23 17.70 17.91
C ILE A 844 15.04 18.07 16.66
N LYS A 845 15.29 19.37 16.44
CA LYS A 845 16.13 19.89 15.35
C LYS A 845 17.52 19.25 15.41
N SER A 846 18.05 18.79 14.26
CA SER A 846 19.37 18.14 14.21
C SER A 846 20.46 19.05 14.79
N MET A 847 21.04 18.65 15.91
CA MET A 847 22.07 19.45 16.57
C MET A 847 23.42 19.27 15.90
N ASN A 848 24.13 20.38 15.66
CA ASN A 848 25.58 20.33 15.47
C ASN A 848 26.23 19.97 16.81
N ASN A 849 27.30 19.17 16.79
CA ASN A 849 27.94 18.57 17.98
C ASN A 849 28.53 19.56 19.04
N GLU A 850 28.31 20.87 18.90
CA GLU A 850 28.88 21.91 19.76
C GLU A 850 27.82 22.67 20.59
N THR A 851 26.52 22.47 20.38
CA THR A 851 25.50 23.11 21.23
C THR A 851 25.35 22.36 22.55
N THR A 852 25.76 22.99 23.65
CA THR A 852 25.52 22.51 25.02
C THR A 852 24.02 22.29 25.25
N PHE A 853 23.62 21.03 25.40
CA PHE A 853 22.32 20.66 25.93
C PHE A 853 22.16 21.29 27.33
N ASP A 854 20.99 21.84 27.65
CA ASP A 854 20.66 22.15 29.04
C ASP A 854 20.74 20.85 29.86
N GLU A 855 21.49 20.85 30.96
CA GLU A 855 21.72 19.64 31.78
C GLU A 855 20.40 18.99 32.21
N THR A 856 19.37 19.82 32.44
CA THR A 856 18.00 19.42 32.79
C THR A 856 17.37 18.56 31.69
N LEU A 857 17.43 19.01 30.44
CA LEU A 857 16.90 18.27 29.30
C LEU A 857 17.70 17.01 29.00
N HIS A 858 19.02 17.02 29.24
CA HIS A 858 19.86 15.86 28.99
C HIS A 858 19.60 14.72 30.00
N GLN A 859 19.21 15.07 31.23
CA GLN A 859 18.76 14.11 32.24
C GLN A 859 17.35 13.60 31.94
N LEU A 860 16.43 14.47 31.51
CA LEU A 860 15.02 14.13 31.27
C LEU A 860 14.76 13.37 29.96
N LYS A 861 15.64 13.44 28.95
CA LYS A 861 15.42 12.77 27.65
C LYS A 861 15.24 11.25 27.71
N HIS A 862 15.65 10.61 28.81
CA HIS A 862 15.55 9.16 29.03
C HIS A 862 14.32 8.76 29.86
N ASP A 863 13.57 9.71 30.43
CA ASP A 863 12.28 9.48 31.09
C ASP A 863 11.23 10.41 30.45
N PRO A 864 10.45 9.90 29.48
CA PRO A 864 9.36 10.66 28.87
C PRO A 864 8.45 11.26 29.95
N ASN A 865 8.01 10.50 30.96
CA ASN A 865 7.06 10.99 31.96
C ASN A 865 7.59 12.14 32.82
N ALA A 866 8.91 12.21 33.05
CA ALA A 866 9.51 13.35 33.72
C ALA A 866 9.64 14.57 32.79
N LEU A 867 10.06 14.40 31.54
CA LEU A 867 10.12 15.45 30.52
C LEU A 867 8.73 16.07 30.26
N ASN A 868 7.74 15.20 30.09
CA ASN A 868 6.31 15.47 30.00
C ASN A 868 5.82 16.44 31.09
N LYS A 869 6.13 16.11 32.36
CA LYS A 869 5.73 16.88 33.53
C LYS A 869 6.46 18.22 33.64
N TYR A 870 7.73 18.27 33.24
CA TYR A 870 8.50 19.51 33.18
C TYR A 870 7.91 20.49 32.16
N ILE A 871 7.63 20.01 30.94
CA ILE A 871 7.00 20.79 29.87
C ILE A 871 5.61 21.30 30.30
N TYR A 872 4.81 20.45 30.98
CA TYR A 872 3.52 20.84 31.53
C TYR A 872 3.63 22.03 32.50
N ASN A 873 4.48 21.91 33.53
CA ASN A 873 4.62 22.95 34.55
C ASN A 873 5.09 24.30 33.95
N LEU A 874 5.99 24.26 32.96
CA LEU A 874 6.49 25.46 32.28
C LEU A 874 5.36 26.18 31.52
N LEU A 875 4.60 25.44 30.71
CA LEU A 875 3.53 25.99 29.88
C LEU A 875 2.32 26.43 30.71
N GLU A 876 1.97 25.71 31.78
CA GLU A 876 0.96 26.13 32.76
C GLU A 876 1.36 27.46 33.42
N THR A 877 2.61 27.59 33.88
CA THR A 877 3.11 28.83 34.49
C THR A 877 3.06 30.01 33.52
N GLN A 878 3.60 29.85 32.30
CA GLN A 878 3.67 30.94 31.33
C GLN A 878 2.29 31.37 30.79
N ILE A 879 1.34 30.44 30.61
CA ILE A 879 -0.03 30.79 30.22
C ILE A 879 -0.73 31.56 31.35
N ASN A 880 -0.63 31.07 32.60
CA ASN A 880 -1.19 31.74 33.77
C ASN A 880 -0.57 33.14 33.99
N GLU A 881 0.69 33.36 33.59
CA GLU A 881 1.32 34.69 33.66
C GLU A 881 0.80 35.66 32.59
N ASN A 882 0.59 35.20 31.36
CA ASN A 882 0.23 36.05 30.21
C ASN A 882 -1.29 36.30 30.05
N PHE A 883 -2.14 35.54 30.73
CA PHE A 883 -3.61 35.59 30.59
C PHE A 883 -4.36 35.80 31.91
N LYS A 884 -3.76 36.48 32.91
CA LYS A 884 -4.33 36.70 34.26
C LYS A 884 -5.75 37.27 34.31
N ASP A 885 -6.13 38.07 33.31
CA ASP A 885 -7.44 38.75 33.24
C ASP A 885 -8.42 38.08 32.24
N GLU A 886 -8.05 36.92 31.66
CA GLU A 886 -8.87 36.16 30.72
C GLU A 886 -9.13 34.73 31.24
N ILE A 887 -10.18 34.09 30.71
CA ILE A 887 -10.67 32.80 31.22
C ILE A 887 -10.85 31.81 30.03
N ILE A 888 -10.28 30.60 30.14
CA ILE A 888 -9.85 29.68 29.05
C ILE A 888 -10.09 28.16 29.42
N TYR A 889 -11.33 27.57 29.38
CA TYR A 889 -12.03 26.37 30.03
C TYR A 889 -11.34 24.96 30.15
N CYS A 890 -11.80 23.92 30.93
CA CYS A 890 -11.00 22.95 31.82
C CYS A 890 -10.92 21.35 31.62
N MET A 891 -9.76 20.60 31.49
CA MET A 891 -9.64 19.07 31.56
C MET A 891 -8.27 18.25 31.37
N LYS A 892 -7.66 17.60 32.39
CA LYS A 892 -6.50 16.62 32.28
C LYS A 892 -6.89 15.22 31.74
N ILE A 893 -6.10 14.60 30.84
CA ILE A 893 -6.24 13.19 30.40
C ILE A 893 -4.99 12.36 30.76
N GLU A 894 -5.17 11.16 31.31
CA GLU A 894 -4.06 10.24 31.65
C GLU A 894 -3.81 9.25 30.50
N ALA A 895 -2.69 9.43 29.80
CA ALA A 895 -2.12 8.47 28.84
C ALA A 895 -0.60 8.32 29.10
N LEU A 896 0.02 7.35 28.43
CA LEU A 896 1.45 7.00 28.55
C LEU A 896 2.44 8.06 27.97
N PHE A 897 1.93 9.19 27.52
CA PHE A 897 2.63 10.32 26.88
C PHE A 897 1.98 11.64 27.37
N PRO A 898 2.61 12.83 27.23
CA PRO A 898 2.09 14.06 27.83
C PRO A 898 0.87 14.56 27.05
N ILE A 899 -0.31 14.13 27.49
CA ILE A 899 -1.51 14.88 27.17
C ILE A 899 -1.51 16.12 28.05
N MET A 900 -1.09 17.22 27.44
CA MET A 900 -1.41 18.54 27.94
C MET A 900 -2.83 18.93 27.51
N SER A 901 -3.37 19.90 28.24
CA SER A 901 -4.76 20.28 28.23
C SER A 901 -4.91 21.36 29.30
N ILE A 902 -4.49 22.60 28.99
CA ILE A 902 -4.47 23.76 29.91
C ILE A 902 -5.66 24.68 29.70
N LEU A 903 -6.41 24.91 30.79
CA LEU A 903 -7.86 24.78 30.71
C LEU A 903 -8.57 25.22 32.08
N PHE A 904 -9.37 26.34 32.15
CA PHE A 904 -10.08 27.04 33.28
C PHE A 904 -11.22 28.04 32.80
N ASN A 905 -12.51 28.09 33.22
CA ASN A 905 -13.68 28.63 32.40
C ASN A 905 -13.95 30.17 32.13
N ASP A 906 -13.99 30.68 30.87
CA ASP A 906 -15.11 31.49 30.22
C ASP A 906 -14.81 32.00 28.75
N GLN A 907 -15.43 31.36 27.75
CA GLN A 907 -15.42 31.70 26.29
C GLN A 907 -14.09 31.50 25.50
N THR A 908 -13.28 30.50 25.88
CA THR A 908 -12.19 29.94 25.04
C THR A 908 -11.88 28.52 25.54
N LYS A 909 -11.64 27.53 24.66
CA LYS A 909 -11.34 26.14 25.05
C LYS A 909 -10.08 25.63 24.36
N VAL A 910 -8.94 26.10 24.83
CA VAL A 910 -7.63 25.74 24.28
C VAL A 910 -7.30 24.32 24.71
N GLU A 911 -7.05 23.40 23.79
CA GLU A 911 -6.37 22.14 24.12
C GLU A 911 -4.95 22.16 23.51
N ILE A 912 -4.02 21.42 24.10
CA ILE A 912 -2.58 21.61 23.88
C ILE A 912 -1.94 20.22 23.91
N PHE A 913 -1.62 19.57 22.81
CA PHE A 913 -1.06 18.22 22.86
C PHE A 913 0.46 18.27 22.68
N VAL A 914 1.20 17.46 23.43
CA VAL A 914 2.66 17.41 23.31
C VAL A 914 3.00 16.01 22.81
N GLN A 915 3.31 15.89 21.53
CA GLN A 915 3.80 14.65 20.95
C GLN A 915 5.32 14.77 20.83
N ILE A 916 6.07 14.27 21.80
CA ILE A 916 7.53 14.22 21.65
C ILE A 916 7.82 13.07 20.71
N GLU A 917 8.15 13.36 19.46
CA GLU A 917 8.52 12.35 18.47
C GLU A 917 9.96 11.88 18.74
N LEU A 918 10.09 11.00 19.75
CA LEU A 918 11.17 10.03 19.77
C LEU A 918 10.95 9.10 18.58
N SER A 919 11.99 8.95 17.76
CA SER A 919 12.00 8.41 16.39
C SER A 919 11.67 6.91 16.23
N GLU A 920 10.96 6.32 17.19
CA GLU A 920 10.57 4.91 17.22
C GLU A 920 9.07 4.69 16.93
N CYS A 921 8.23 5.73 16.97
CA CYS A 921 6.80 5.66 16.59
C CYS A 921 6.54 5.60 15.07
N LYS A 922 7.36 4.84 14.33
CA LYS A 922 7.21 4.55 12.90
C LYS A 922 6.32 3.33 12.60
N THR A 923 5.56 2.83 13.58
CA THR A 923 4.53 1.82 13.33
C THR A 923 3.17 2.51 13.18
N ALA A 924 2.57 2.39 11.99
CA ALA A 924 1.25 2.95 11.67
C ALA A 924 0.07 2.22 12.37
N ASN A 925 0.30 1.69 13.57
CA ASN A 925 -0.54 0.70 14.23
C ASN A 925 -0.70 0.89 15.74
N ASP A 926 -0.20 1.99 16.31
CA ASP A 926 -0.37 2.25 17.73
C ASP A 926 -1.79 2.71 18.08
N SER A 927 -2.50 1.82 18.77
CA SER A 927 -3.82 1.99 19.39
C SER A 927 -3.86 3.00 20.55
N HIS A 928 -2.88 3.91 20.59
CA HIS A 928 -2.63 4.87 21.67
C HIS A 928 -2.40 6.31 21.18
N LEU A 929 -2.72 6.61 19.92
CA LEU A 929 -2.99 7.98 19.50
C LEU A 929 -4.08 8.59 20.42
N PRO A 930 -3.83 9.71 21.10
CA PRO A 930 -4.80 10.36 21.97
C PRO A 930 -6.10 10.70 21.23
N GLU A 931 -7.25 10.59 21.91
CA GLU A 931 -8.57 10.81 21.31
C GLU A 931 -8.72 12.17 20.59
N SER A 932 -7.91 13.16 20.99
CA SER A 932 -7.87 14.52 20.48
C SER A 932 -7.09 14.71 19.18
N ILE A 933 -6.05 13.90 18.92
CA ILE A 933 -5.30 13.97 17.65
C ILE A 933 -6.23 13.52 16.51
N HIS A 934 -7.11 12.53 16.76
CA HIS A 934 -8.19 12.20 15.84
C HIS A 934 -8.99 13.45 15.45
N GLY A 935 -9.35 14.32 16.39
CA GLY A 935 -10.14 15.54 16.12
C GLY A 935 -9.54 16.51 15.09
N VAL A 936 -8.21 16.57 14.95
CA VAL A 936 -7.57 17.38 13.89
C VAL A 936 -7.59 16.62 12.56
N HIS A 937 -7.12 15.37 12.55
CA HIS A 937 -7.08 14.55 11.34
C HIS A 937 -8.47 14.34 10.74
N ASP A 938 -9.48 14.12 11.60
CA ASP A 938 -10.88 13.92 11.26
C ASP A 938 -11.53 15.16 10.66
N ILE A 939 -11.08 16.36 11.02
CA ILE A 939 -11.57 17.58 10.36
C ILE A 939 -10.86 17.77 9.02
N GLU A 940 -9.55 17.52 8.92
CA GLU A 940 -8.86 17.67 7.63
C GLU A 940 -9.33 16.65 6.60
N ARG A 941 -9.54 15.38 6.97
CA ARG A 941 -10.17 14.38 6.09
C ARG A 941 -11.64 14.69 5.82
N LEU A 942 -12.40 15.22 6.79
CA LEU A 942 -13.77 15.69 6.53
C LEU A 942 -13.78 16.82 5.48
N LEU A 943 -12.86 17.78 5.56
CA LEU A 943 -12.73 18.88 4.60
C LEU A 943 -12.38 18.38 3.19
N VAL A 944 -11.56 17.33 3.07
CA VAL A 944 -11.27 16.66 1.78
C VAL A 944 -12.52 16.07 1.11
N HIS A 945 -13.52 15.65 1.89
CA HIS A 945 -14.80 15.18 1.36
C HIS A 945 -15.80 16.32 1.07
N ILE A 946 -15.52 17.55 1.50
CA ILE A 946 -16.39 18.71 1.32
C ILE A 946 -15.99 19.48 0.05
N ARG A 947 -16.68 19.19 -1.06
CA ARG A 947 -16.43 19.83 -2.37
C ARG A 947 -16.61 21.36 -2.37
N LEU A 948 -17.58 21.86 -1.61
CA LEU A 948 -17.97 23.28 -1.56
C LEU A 948 -18.16 23.70 -0.08
N PRO A 949 -17.09 24.17 0.60
CA PRO A 949 -17.13 24.51 2.02
C PRO A 949 -18.25 25.48 2.43
N PRO A 950 -18.58 26.57 1.68
CA PRO A 950 -19.64 27.49 2.07
C PRO A 950 -21.03 26.85 2.14
N ILE A 951 -21.36 25.93 1.21
CA ILE A 951 -22.65 25.21 1.22
C ILE A 951 -22.75 24.28 2.42
N PHE A 952 -21.66 23.54 2.68
CA PHE A 952 -21.55 22.67 3.85
C PHE A 952 -21.71 23.44 5.16
N GLN A 953 -21.05 24.61 5.29
CA GLN A 953 -21.17 25.46 6.48
C GLN A 953 -22.60 25.97 6.69
N HIS A 954 -23.33 26.35 5.63
CA HIS A 954 -24.76 26.74 5.73
C HIS A 954 -25.62 25.57 6.22
N LEU A 955 -25.50 24.38 5.58
CA LEU A 955 -26.27 23.20 5.95
C LEU A 955 -25.98 22.77 7.40
N LEU A 956 -24.71 22.69 7.79
CA LEU A 956 -24.31 22.33 9.15
C LEU A 956 -24.78 23.35 10.18
N THR A 957 -24.72 24.66 9.88
CA THR A 957 -25.23 25.70 10.77
C THR A 957 -26.74 25.53 10.99
N TYR A 958 -27.51 25.38 9.91
CA TYR A 958 -28.95 25.24 9.96
C TYR A 958 -29.40 23.96 10.68
N ILE A 959 -28.86 22.79 10.30
CA ILE A 959 -29.19 21.50 10.92
C ILE A 959 -28.80 21.48 12.40
N ARG A 960 -27.66 22.08 12.77
CA ARG A 960 -27.25 22.15 14.17
C ARG A 960 -28.17 23.06 15.00
N THR A 961 -28.58 24.21 14.47
CA THR A 961 -29.56 25.08 15.15
C THR A 961 -30.90 24.38 15.31
N TRP A 962 -31.41 23.71 14.27
CA TRP A 962 -32.58 22.85 14.37
C TRP A 962 -32.44 21.82 15.50
N ALA A 963 -31.35 21.04 15.50
CA ALA A 963 -31.10 20.01 16.51
C ALA A 963 -30.99 20.57 17.94
N GLN A 964 -30.50 21.80 18.09
CA GLN A 964 -30.49 22.52 19.38
C GLN A 964 -31.89 22.94 19.82
N HIS A 965 -32.69 23.52 18.90
CA HIS A 965 -34.06 23.96 19.18
C HIS A 965 -34.98 22.79 19.57
N VAL A 966 -34.94 21.67 18.84
CA VAL A 966 -35.78 20.49 19.14
C VAL A 966 -35.24 19.60 20.26
N GLY A 967 -34.07 19.92 20.83
CA GLY A 967 -33.50 19.18 21.96
C GLY A 967 -32.82 17.85 21.61
N LEU A 968 -32.25 17.73 20.40
CA LEU A 968 -31.55 16.54 19.90
C LEU A 968 -30.02 16.75 19.74
N TYR A 969 -29.47 17.78 20.39
CA TYR A 969 -28.04 18.11 20.36
C TYR A 969 -27.37 17.89 21.72
N GLY A 970 -26.21 17.23 21.75
CA GLY A 970 -25.34 17.15 22.92
C GLY A 970 -24.85 15.73 23.24
N GLN A 971 -23.57 15.47 22.96
CA GLN A 971 -22.95 14.14 23.12
C GLN A 971 -23.02 13.62 24.58
N ALA A 972 -22.83 14.48 25.57
CA ALA A 972 -22.89 14.13 26.99
C ALA A 972 -24.26 13.63 27.45
N TYR A 973 -25.33 14.05 26.78
CA TYR A 973 -26.72 13.66 27.08
C TYR A 973 -27.19 12.46 26.24
N GLY A 974 -26.27 11.78 25.54
CA GLY A 974 -26.57 10.64 24.67
C GLY A 974 -27.13 11.00 23.30
N TYR A 975 -27.19 12.28 22.93
CA TYR A 975 -27.53 12.72 21.57
C TYR A 975 -26.28 12.87 20.70
N LEU A 976 -26.43 13.35 19.45
CA LEU A 976 -25.29 13.61 18.57
C LEU A 976 -24.54 14.89 18.98
N GLY A 977 -23.21 14.82 18.93
CA GLY A 977 -22.31 15.97 19.07
C GLY A 977 -22.06 16.69 17.75
N GLY A 978 -21.48 17.89 17.80
CA GLY A 978 -21.25 18.74 16.62
C GLY A 978 -20.48 18.05 15.48
N TYR A 979 -19.47 17.24 15.79
CA TYR A 979 -18.73 16.49 14.77
C TYR A 979 -19.57 15.42 14.07
N ALA A 980 -20.44 14.71 14.80
CA ALA A 980 -21.32 13.71 14.19
C ALA A 980 -22.32 14.38 13.22
N TRP A 981 -22.88 15.53 13.58
CA TRP A 981 -23.71 16.34 12.67
C TRP A 981 -22.93 16.83 11.45
N ALA A 982 -21.65 17.20 11.61
CA ALA A 982 -20.77 17.57 10.51
C ALA A 982 -20.56 16.41 9.52
N VAL A 983 -20.32 15.18 10.00
CA VAL A 983 -20.20 13.99 9.14
C VAL A 983 -21.50 13.72 8.37
N LEU A 984 -22.68 13.86 9.01
CA LEU A 984 -23.98 13.72 8.32
C LEU A 984 -24.18 14.79 7.22
N CYS A 985 -23.85 16.04 7.50
CA CYS A 985 -23.96 17.13 6.52
C CYS A 985 -22.97 16.96 5.35
N ALA A 986 -21.75 16.50 5.63
CA ALA A 986 -20.76 16.22 4.59
C ALA A 986 -21.18 15.06 3.68
N HIS A 987 -21.78 14.00 4.23
CA HIS A 987 -22.34 12.88 3.45
C HIS A 987 -23.43 13.34 2.47
N ILE A 988 -24.32 14.21 2.94
CA ILE A 988 -25.38 14.81 2.12
C ILE A 988 -24.80 15.74 1.04
N CYS A 989 -23.86 16.62 1.41
CA CYS A 989 -23.16 17.47 0.44
C CYS A 989 -22.44 16.64 -0.63
N HIS A 990 -21.69 15.60 -0.24
CA HIS A 990 -20.97 14.73 -1.18
C HIS A 990 -21.92 14.03 -2.15
N LYS A 991 -23.03 13.43 -1.67
CA LYS A 991 -24.00 12.76 -2.55
C LYS A 991 -24.78 13.72 -3.45
N HIS A 992 -25.33 14.80 -2.89
CA HIS A 992 -26.27 15.67 -3.61
C HIS A 992 -25.57 16.72 -4.50
N LEU A 993 -24.37 17.18 -4.13
CA LEU A 993 -23.59 18.10 -4.98
C LEU A 993 -22.87 17.36 -6.12
N SER A 994 -22.67 16.03 -6.03
CA SER A 994 -22.09 15.24 -7.13
C SER A 994 -22.95 15.20 -8.40
N SER A 995 -24.26 15.45 -8.30
CA SER A 995 -25.17 15.56 -9.46
C SER A 995 -25.18 16.94 -10.13
N ILE A 996 -24.52 17.94 -9.56
CA ILE A 996 -24.51 19.32 -10.07
C ILE A 996 -23.39 19.44 -11.12
N LYS A 997 -23.78 19.65 -12.39
CA LYS A 997 -22.89 19.53 -13.56
C LYS A 997 -22.25 20.85 -14.05
N SER A 998 -22.50 21.99 -13.40
CA SER A 998 -22.12 23.32 -13.91
C SER A 998 -21.44 24.19 -12.84
N LEU A 999 -20.48 25.00 -13.28
CA LEU A 999 -19.71 25.93 -12.45
C LEU A 999 -20.57 27.03 -11.83
N LEU A 1000 -21.61 27.45 -12.55
CA LEU A 1000 -22.52 28.52 -12.17
C LEU A 1000 -23.41 28.16 -10.97
N ALA A 1001 -23.39 26.90 -10.50
CA ALA A 1001 -24.23 26.47 -9.39
C ALA A 1001 -23.89 27.09 -8.02
N ILE A 1002 -22.75 27.77 -7.89
CA ILE A 1002 -22.45 28.62 -6.73
C ILE A 1002 -23.32 29.89 -6.76
N GLU A 1003 -23.63 30.41 -7.96
CA GLU A 1003 -24.60 31.48 -8.16
C GLU A 1003 -26.05 30.96 -8.06
N GLU A 1004 -26.31 29.74 -8.55
CA GLU A 1004 -27.61 29.07 -8.43
C GLU A 1004 -27.90 28.50 -7.03
N PHE A 1005 -27.05 28.74 -6.01
CA PHE A 1005 -27.33 28.38 -4.62
C PHE A 1005 -28.37 29.30 -3.98
N SER A 1006 -29.57 29.15 -4.54
CA SER A 1006 -30.84 29.75 -4.21
C SER A 1006 -31.43 29.13 -2.95
N ILE A 1007 -32.49 29.78 -2.44
CA ILE A 1007 -33.36 29.19 -1.41
C ILE A 1007 -33.90 27.83 -1.88
N ASP A 1008 -34.20 27.67 -3.17
CA ASP A 1008 -34.68 26.41 -3.74
C ASP A 1008 -33.64 25.28 -3.62
N GLY A 1009 -32.38 25.55 -4.00
CA GLY A 1009 -31.29 24.58 -3.89
C GLY A 1009 -30.93 24.25 -2.43
N PHE A 1010 -30.94 25.25 -1.54
CA PHE A 1010 -30.73 25.03 -0.11
C PHE A 1010 -31.88 24.23 0.52
N PHE A 1011 -33.13 24.54 0.18
CA PHE A 1011 -34.30 23.77 0.62
C PHE A 1011 -34.19 22.30 0.20
N SER A 1012 -33.84 22.01 -1.06
CA SER A 1012 -33.68 20.63 -1.54
C SER A 1012 -32.59 19.86 -0.78
N LEU A 1013 -31.49 20.50 -0.38
CA LEU A 1013 -30.48 19.86 0.49
C LEU A 1013 -31.02 19.55 1.89
N VAL A 1014 -31.83 20.44 2.48
CA VAL A 1014 -32.46 20.24 3.79
C VAL A 1014 -33.49 19.12 3.74
N GLU A 1015 -34.36 19.11 2.73
CA GLU A 1015 -35.33 18.05 2.44
C GLU A 1015 -34.64 16.70 2.23
N TYR A 1016 -33.56 16.67 1.42
CA TYR A 1016 -32.78 15.46 1.16
C TYR A 1016 -32.03 14.96 2.40
N PHE A 1017 -31.55 15.86 3.27
CA PHE A 1017 -30.98 15.50 4.58
C PHE A 1017 -31.99 14.75 5.45
N PHE A 1018 -33.18 15.34 5.65
CA PHE A 1018 -34.19 14.77 6.55
C PHE A 1018 -34.78 13.46 6.01
N SER A 1019 -35.14 13.42 4.73
CA SER A 1019 -35.67 12.21 4.08
C SER A 1019 -34.65 11.06 4.09
N THR A 1020 -33.37 11.32 3.79
CA THR A 1020 -32.29 10.32 3.84
C THR A 1020 -32.16 9.71 5.24
N PHE A 1021 -32.06 10.54 6.29
CA PHE A 1021 -31.76 10.04 7.63
C PHE A 1021 -32.99 9.54 8.42
N ALA A 1022 -34.21 9.93 8.02
CA ALA A 1022 -35.45 9.31 8.49
C ALA A 1022 -35.63 7.87 7.99
N GLN A 1023 -35.07 7.53 6.82
CA GLN A 1023 -35.18 6.21 6.18
C GLN A 1023 -33.92 5.34 6.33
N PHE A 1024 -32.80 5.91 6.81
CA PHE A 1024 -31.53 5.20 6.94
C PHE A 1024 -31.60 4.04 7.96
N ASN A 1025 -31.04 2.89 7.60
CA ASN A 1025 -31.05 1.68 8.44
C ASN A 1025 -29.93 1.71 9.50
N TRP A 1026 -30.13 2.53 10.53
CA TRP A 1026 -29.21 2.74 11.65
C TRP A 1026 -28.81 1.48 12.44
N LEU A 1027 -29.50 0.35 12.26
CA LEU A 1027 -29.20 -0.92 12.92
C LEU A 1027 -28.16 -1.76 12.16
N ALA A 1028 -28.28 -1.83 10.83
CA ALA A 1028 -27.39 -2.63 9.99
C ALA A 1028 -26.20 -1.79 9.49
N ASP A 1029 -26.50 -0.64 8.88
CA ASP A 1029 -25.57 0.07 8.01
C ASP A 1029 -24.75 1.13 8.78
N PRO A 1030 -23.41 1.13 8.67
CA PRO A 1030 -22.59 2.24 9.10
C PRO A 1030 -22.64 3.38 8.07
N LEU A 1031 -22.70 4.62 8.55
CA LEU A 1031 -22.45 5.79 7.71
C LEU A 1031 -20.94 6.09 7.71
N CYS A 1032 -20.34 6.00 6.53
CA CYS A 1032 -18.93 6.32 6.26
C CYS A 1032 -18.85 7.36 5.13
N LEU A 1033 -17.79 8.17 5.13
CA LEU A 1033 -17.48 9.09 4.03
C LEU A 1033 -16.48 8.49 3.03
N TYR A 1034 -15.60 7.61 3.51
CA TYR A 1034 -14.53 6.96 2.73
C TYR A 1034 -15.04 5.85 1.81
N PRO A 1035 -14.24 5.43 0.81
CA PRO A 1035 -14.68 4.48 -0.22
C PRO A 1035 -14.74 3.03 0.28
N LYS A 1036 -15.58 2.21 -0.39
CA LYS A 1036 -15.77 0.78 -0.03
C LYS A 1036 -14.49 -0.07 -0.13
N SER A 1037 -13.44 0.45 -0.79
CA SER A 1037 -12.12 -0.18 -0.95
C SER A 1037 -11.37 -0.24 0.36
N TYR A 1038 -11.45 0.81 1.17
CA TYR A 1038 -11.16 0.75 2.60
C TYR A 1038 -12.30 -0.01 3.29
N LYS A 1039 -12.31 -1.34 3.14
CA LYS A 1039 -12.85 -2.17 4.21
C LYS A 1039 -12.00 -1.85 5.44
N PRO A 1040 -12.57 -1.32 6.54
CA PRO A 1040 -11.81 -1.15 7.76
C PRO A 1040 -11.36 -2.54 8.23
N ILE A 1041 -10.08 -2.83 8.03
CA ILE A 1041 -9.47 -4.17 8.13
C ILE A 1041 -9.69 -4.84 9.50
N THR A 1042 -10.03 -4.04 10.52
CA THR A 1042 -10.51 -4.52 11.82
C THR A 1042 -11.80 -3.84 12.28
N TYR A 1043 -12.88 -3.92 11.49
CA TYR A 1043 -14.21 -4.14 12.08
C TYR A 1043 -14.32 -5.60 12.50
N SER A 1044 -13.58 -5.98 13.55
CA SER A 1044 -13.68 -7.31 14.12
C SER A 1044 -15.10 -7.55 14.63
N GLU A 1045 -15.63 -8.77 14.49
CA GLU A 1045 -16.95 -9.15 15.03
C GLU A 1045 -17.06 -9.03 16.57
N ARG A 1046 -15.95 -8.71 17.25
CA ARG A 1046 -15.90 -8.37 18.68
C ARG A 1046 -16.11 -6.87 18.90
N PRO A 1047 -17.06 -6.45 19.75
CA PRO A 1047 -17.32 -5.04 20.02
C PRO A 1047 -16.18 -4.40 20.82
N THR A 1048 -15.26 -3.72 20.12
CA THR A 1048 -14.26 -2.83 20.71
C THR A 1048 -14.91 -1.56 21.29
N VAL A 1049 -14.18 -0.79 22.10
CA VAL A 1049 -14.65 0.49 22.66
C VAL A 1049 -15.03 1.50 21.56
N TYR A 1050 -14.38 1.42 20.40
CA TYR A 1050 -14.59 2.30 19.24
C TYR A 1050 -15.89 2.02 18.47
N HIS A 1051 -16.55 0.86 18.69
CA HIS A 1051 -17.81 0.48 18.05
C HIS A 1051 -19.06 0.74 18.91
N ARG A 1052 -18.91 1.33 20.11
CA ARG A 1052 -20.04 1.67 20.99
C ARG A 1052 -20.96 2.72 20.33
N GLY A 1053 -22.21 2.77 20.76
CA GLY A 1053 -23.24 3.70 20.25
C GLY A 1053 -24.33 3.00 19.43
N SER A 1054 -25.57 3.50 19.52
CA SER A 1054 -26.75 2.96 18.83
C SER A 1054 -26.94 3.50 17.41
N MET A 1055 -26.25 4.57 17.04
CA MET A 1055 -26.09 5.06 15.66
C MET A 1055 -24.64 4.84 15.24
N ARG A 1056 -24.38 4.33 14.03
CA ARG A 1056 -23.03 4.07 13.51
C ARG A 1056 -22.62 5.19 12.54
N ILE A 1057 -21.95 6.23 13.04
CA ILE A 1057 -21.42 7.35 12.24
C ILE A 1057 -19.90 7.31 12.37
N ILE A 1058 -19.20 6.90 11.31
CA ILE A 1058 -17.79 6.54 11.39
C ILE A 1058 -16.91 7.73 11.00
N SER A 1059 -15.84 7.96 11.78
CA SER A 1059 -14.82 8.95 11.47
C SER A 1059 -14.18 8.69 10.09
N PRO A 1060 -13.73 9.73 9.35
CA PRO A 1060 -13.04 9.56 8.08
C PRO A 1060 -11.56 9.19 8.26
N SER A 1061 -10.97 9.33 9.46
CA SER A 1061 -9.57 8.97 9.70
C SER A 1061 -9.39 7.61 10.36
N PRO A 1062 -8.32 6.86 10.01
CA PRO A 1062 -7.82 5.77 10.83
C PRO A 1062 -7.11 6.31 12.10
N PRO A 1063 -7.20 5.61 13.24
CA PRO A 1063 -8.07 4.46 13.51
C PRO A 1063 -9.56 4.87 13.53
N PHE A 1064 -10.35 4.18 12.71
CA PHE A 1064 -11.76 4.51 12.51
C PHE A 1064 -12.59 4.27 13.77
N HIS A 1065 -13.38 5.24 14.19
CA HIS A 1065 -14.21 5.16 15.40
C HIS A 1065 -15.61 5.73 15.19
N ASN A 1066 -16.55 5.36 16.07
CA ASN A 1066 -17.91 5.89 16.01
C ASN A 1066 -18.02 7.28 16.67
N ALA A 1067 -18.22 8.33 15.87
CA ALA A 1067 -18.48 9.69 16.34
C ALA A 1067 -19.74 9.79 17.21
N ALA A 1068 -20.70 8.88 17.01
CA ALA A 1068 -21.95 8.78 17.77
C ALA A 1068 -21.85 7.84 19.00
N ARG A 1069 -20.65 7.61 19.56
CA ARG A 1069 -20.37 6.65 20.64
C ARG A 1069 -21.24 6.73 21.90
N SER A 1070 -21.81 7.89 22.22
CA SER A 1070 -22.69 8.07 23.38
C SER A 1070 -24.16 7.72 23.13
N THR A 1071 -24.56 7.51 21.86
CA THR A 1071 -25.97 7.25 21.50
C THR A 1071 -26.50 5.95 22.08
N LYS A 1072 -27.74 6.00 22.54
CA LYS A 1072 -28.49 4.93 23.20
C LYS A 1072 -29.69 4.56 22.34
N ARG A 1073 -30.36 3.44 22.64
CA ARG A 1073 -31.51 3.00 21.86
C ARG A 1073 -32.60 4.07 21.88
N SER A 1074 -32.89 4.58 23.07
CA SER A 1074 -33.92 5.61 23.30
C SER A 1074 -33.56 6.94 22.63
N THR A 1075 -32.30 7.40 22.73
CA THR A 1075 -31.88 8.67 22.10
C THR A 1075 -31.77 8.57 20.58
N ARG A 1076 -31.34 7.44 20.03
CA ARG A 1076 -31.44 7.17 18.58
C ARG A 1076 -32.88 7.25 18.12
N ASP A 1077 -33.80 6.57 18.80
CA ASP A 1077 -35.20 6.49 18.38
C ASP A 1077 -35.86 7.88 18.45
N LEU A 1078 -35.46 8.74 19.39
CA LEU A 1078 -35.83 10.16 19.46
C LEU A 1078 -35.24 10.99 18.30
N ILE A 1079 -33.97 10.76 17.91
CA ILE A 1079 -33.34 11.43 16.77
C ILE A 1079 -34.05 11.07 15.45
N ILE A 1080 -34.38 9.78 15.24
CA ILE A 1080 -35.13 9.31 14.08
C ILE A 1080 -36.54 9.92 14.05
N GLN A 1081 -37.24 9.97 15.19
CA GLN A 1081 -38.53 10.65 15.31
C GLN A 1081 -38.43 12.14 14.98
N GLY A 1082 -37.34 12.81 15.37
CA GLY A 1082 -37.05 14.20 15.00
C GLY A 1082 -36.95 14.39 13.47
N PHE A 1083 -36.23 13.51 12.77
CA PHE A 1083 -36.17 13.54 11.31
C PHE A 1083 -37.54 13.28 10.67
N GLN A 1084 -38.28 12.28 11.15
CA GLN A 1084 -39.62 11.93 10.66
C GLN A 1084 -40.63 13.07 10.85
N ARG A 1085 -40.56 13.80 11.97
CA ARG A 1085 -41.39 14.99 12.24
C ARG A 1085 -41.15 16.10 11.22
N VAL A 1086 -39.91 16.30 10.77
CA VAL A 1086 -39.61 17.28 9.72
C VAL A 1086 -40.11 16.81 8.35
N VAL A 1087 -39.97 15.52 8.01
CA VAL A 1087 -40.54 14.96 6.76
C VAL A 1087 -42.07 15.15 6.74
N GLN A 1088 -42.77 14.78 7.82
CA GLN A 1088 -44.21 14.98 7.96
C GLN A 1088 -44.64 16.46 7.89
N LEU A 1089 -43.82 17.36 8.43
CA LEU A 1089 -44.05 18.81 8.33
C LEU A 1089 -43.96 19.25 6.86
N LEU A 1090 -42.91 18.82 6.13
CA LEU A 1090 -42.73 19.14 4.72
C LEU A 1090 -43.84 18.56 3.83
N ASP A 1091 -44.29 17.34 4.09
CA ASP A 1091 -45.44 16.71 3.40
C ASP A 1091 -46.76 17.50 3.61
N SER A 1092 -46.87 18.27 4.71
CA SER A 1092 -48.07 19.03 5.08
C SER A 1092 -48.08 20.49 4.59
N ILE A 1093 -46.92 21.01 4.16
CA ILE A 1093 -46.73 22.40 3.74
C ILE A 1093 -46.70 22.44 2.20
N ASN A 1094 -47.36 23.45 1.60
CA ASN A 1094 -47.14 23.76 0.19
C ASN A 1094 -45.67 24.18 0.00
N THR A 1095 -44.95 23.60 -0.96
CA THR A 1095 -43.53 23.92 -1.24
C THR A 1095 -43.30 24.34 -2.70
N ILE A 1096 -44.35 24.75 -3.41
CA ILE A 1096 -44.30 25.06 -4.85
C ILE A 1096 -43.45 26.31 -5.14
N THR A 1097 -43.62 27.40 -4.38
CA THR A 1097 -42.88 28.65 -4.63
C THR A 1097 -41.65 28.80 -3.72
N THR A 1098 -40.69 29.64 -4.13
CA THR A 1098 -39.50 29.95 -3.33
C THR A 1098 -39.86 30.58 -1.97
N GLU A 1099 -40.95 31.36 -1.89
CA GLU A 1099 -41.42 31.95 -0.62
C GLU A 1099 -42.08 30.90 0.28
N ASP A 1100 -42.83 29.96 -0.30
CA ASP A 1100 -43.38 28.82 0.42
C ASP A 1100 -42.26 27.98 1.07
N LYS A 1101 -41.20 27.65 0.31
CA LYS A 1101 -40.01 26.95 0.82
C LYS A 1101 -39.27 27.74 1.89
N LEU A 1102 -39.15 29.06 1.73
CA LEU A 1102 -38.59 29.93 2.76
C LEU A 1102 -39.41 29.87 4.07
N ASN A 1103 -40.73 29.80 3.97
CA ASN A 1103 -41.62 29.66 5.13
C ASN A 1103 -41.58 28.25 5.73
N ALA A 1104 -41.36 27.20 4.93
CA ALA A 1104 -41.08 25.85 5.44
C ALA A 1104 -39.75 25.82 6.23
N LEU A 1105 -38.69 26.48 5.73
CA LEU A 1105 -37.41 26.60 6.44
C LEU A 1105 -37.50 27.37 7.76
N LYS A 1106 -38.40 28.36 7.87
CA LYS A 1106 -38.72 29.02 9.15
C LYS A 1106 -39.42 28.04 10.10
N GLN A 1107 -40.49 27.40 9.66
CA GLN A 1107 -41.29 26.47 10.48
C GLN A 1107 -40.48 25.28 11.03
N ILE A 1108 -39.51 24.76 10.27
CA ILE A 1108 -38.57 23.72 10.75
C ILE A 1108 -37.76 24.23 11.96
N LEU A 1109 -37.25 25.47 11.92
CA LEU A 1109 -36.50 26.06 13.04
C LEU A 1109 -37.39 26.46 14.23
N GLU A 1110 -38.69 26.64 13.99
CA GLU A 1110 -39.71 26.94 15.01
C GLU A 1110 -40.30 25.68 15.68
N LEU A 1111 -39.88 24.47 15.27
CA LEU A 1111 -40.31 23.22 15.90
C LEU A 1111 -39.96 23.18 17.39
N ASN A 1112 -40.97 22.95 18.22
CA ASN A 1112 -40.83 22.90 19.67
C ASN A 1112 -39.99 21.70 20.13
N ASN A 1113 -39.24 21.88 21.21
CA ASN A 1113 -38.64 20.79 21.98
C ASN A 1113 -39.74 20.00 22.71
N ASP A 1114 -40.02 18.78 22.28
CA ASP A 1114 -41.03 17.90 22.88
C ASP A 1114 -40.47 17.19 24.14
N PHE A 1115 -39.83 17.94 25.04
CA PHE A 1115 -39.35 17.45 26.32
C PHE A 1115 -40.19 17.97 27.50
N PRO A 1116 -40.77 17.08 28.33
CA PRO A 1116 -40.91 15.63 28.16
C PRO A 1116 -41.99 15.29 27.13
N ASN A 1117 -41.81 14.18 26.40
CA ASN A 1117 -42.76 13.75 25.37
C ASN A 1117 -44.06 13.21 25.97
N GLU A 1118 -45.10 13.08 25.13
CA GLU A 1118 -46.44 12.63 25.53
C GLU A 1118 -46.49 11.22 26.16
N LYS A 1119 -45.46 10.40 25.92
CA LYS A 1119 -45.33 9.04 26.49
C LYS A 1119 -44.64 9.04 27.86
N THR A 1120 -44.28 10.20 28.41
CA THR A 1120 -43.60 10.31 29.70
C THR A 1120 -44.58 10.21 30.85
N GLU A 1121 -44.33 9.27 31.77
CA GLU A 1121 -45.13 9.07 32.98
C GLU A 1121 -44.42 9.59 34.24
N SER A 1122 -43.08 9.55 34.28
CA SER A 1122 -42.29 10.05 35.40
C SER A 1122 -41.00 10.77 35.00
N ILE A 1123 -40.50 11.59 35.91
CA ILE A 1123 -39.24 12.33 35.79
C ILE A 1123 -38.32 11.98 36.95
N VAL A 1124 -37.07 11.67 36.63
CA VAL A 1124 -35.94 11.69 37.56
C VAL A 1124 -35.27 13.05 37.43
N GLN A 1125 -35.45 13.91 38.43
CA GLN A 1125 -34.79 15.22 38.51
C GLN A 1125 -33.54 15.09 39.37
N LEU A 1126 -32.38 15.44 38.80
CA LEU A 1126 -31.12 15.62 39.53
C LEU A 1126 -30.98 17.09 39.92
N THR A 1127 -30.52 17.34 41.15
CA THR A 1127 -30.20 18.67 41.66
C THR A 1127 -28.71 18.71 42.02
N ILE A 1128 -28.02 19.70 41.46
CA ILE A 1128 -26.57 19.87 41.54
C ILE A 1128 -26.31 21.27 42.11
N SER A 1129 -25.49 21.40 43.14
CA SER A 1129 -25.16 22.72 43.71
C SER A 1129 -23.75 22.80 44.28
N SER A 1130 -23.22 24.02 44.34
CA SER A 1130 -21.95 24.38 44.97
C SER A 1130 -22.05 25.81 45.49
N GLU A 1131 -21.31 26.12 46.55
CA GLU A 1131 -21.27 27.47 47.15
C GLU A 1131 -20.27 28.39 46.41
N ASN A 1132 -19.36 27.81 45.62
CA ASN A 1132 -18.34 28.48 44.82
C ASN A 1132 -18.57 28.17 43.32
N THR A 1133 -18.54 29.21 42.47
CA THR A 1133 -18.78 29.15 41.02
C THR A 1133 -17.76 28.28 40.28
N ASP A 1134 -16.46 28.38 40.61
CA ASP A 1134 -15.40 27.63 39.92
C ASP A 1134 -15.50 26.13 40.23
N GLU A 1135 -15.80 25.81 41.49
CA GLU A 1135 -16.16 24.46 41.92
C GLU A 1135 -17.45 23.96 41.24
N PHE A 1136 -18.42 24.84 41.01
CA PHE A 1136 -19.72 24.49 40.44
C PHE A 1136 -19.59 23.98 39.00
N ASP A 1137 -18.86 24.69 38.14
CA ASP A 1137 -18.68 24.30 36.74
C ASP A 1137 -17.88 22.99 36.63
N SER A 1138 -16.83 22.82 37.45
CA SER A 1138 -16.07 21.56 37.53
C SER A 1138 -16.96 20.39 37.97
N TRP A 1139 -17.82 20.59 38.97
CA TRP A 1139 -18.75 19.60 39.48
C TRP A 1139 -19.82 19.21 38.46
N ILE A 1140 -20.37 20.19 37.74
CA ILE A 1140 -21.28 20.00 36.61
C ILE A 1140 -20.60 19.19 35.48
N GLY A 1141 -19.34 19.52 35.14
CA GLY A 1141 -18.54 18.79 34.16
C GLY A 1141 -18.33 17.32 34.53
N TRP A 1142 -17.96 17.06 35.78
CA TRP A 1142 -17.82 15.69 36.30
C TRP A 1142 -19.12 14.90 36.18
N ILE A 1143 -20.26 15.46 36.61
CA ILE A 1143 -21.56 14.77 36.55
C ILE A 1143 -21.97 14.50 35.09
N LYS A 1144 -21.82 15.48 34.18
CA LYS A 1144 -22.05 15.29 32.74
C LYS A 1144 -21.27 14.10 32.18
N SER A 1145 -20.01 13.90 32.59
CA SER A 1145 -19.18 12.77 32.13
C SER A 1145 -19.71 11.39 32.53
N ARG A 1146 -20.52 11.31 33.60
CA ARG A 1146 -21.08 10.05 34.15
C ARG A 1146 -22.51 9.76 33.70
N LEU A 1147 -23.21 10.70 33.06
CA LEU A 1147 -24.57 10.48 32.53
C LEU A 1147 -24.64 9.32 31.52
N SER A 1148 -23.66 9.22 30.61
CA SER A 1148 -23.59 8.13 29.61
C SER A 1148 -23.52 6.73 30.25
N PHE A 1149 -22.90 6.59 31.43
CA PHE A 1149 -22.89 5.35 32.20
C PHE A 1149 -24.31 5.04 32.74
N PHE A 1150 -24.95 6.01 33.40
CA PHE A 1150 -26.32 5.85 33.92
C PHE A 1150 -27.33 5.47 32.85
N PHE A 1151 -27.26 6.12 31.68
CA PHE A 1151 -28.11 5.80 30.53
C PHE A 1151 -27.90 4.37 30.00
N SER A 1152 -26.68 3.83 30.09
CA SER A 1152 -26.38 2.45 29.69
C SER A 1152 -27.03 1.46 30.65
N GLU A 1153 -26.88 1.66 31.96
CA GLU A 1153 -27.48 0.81 32.99
C GLU A 1153 -29.03 0.84 32.95
N CYS A 1154 -29.64 1.98 32.60
CA CYS A 1154 -31.09 2.10 32.41
C CYS A 1154 -31.61 1.23 31.25
N GLU A 1155 -30.90 1.16 30.13
CA GLU A 1155 -31.29 0.33 28.97
C GLU A 1155 -30.90 -1.14 29.14
N GLU A 1156 -29.67 -1.41 29.57
CA GLU A 1156 -29.09 -2.76 29.60
C GLU A 1156 -29.56 -3.58 30.81
N ALA A 1157 -29.63 -2.99 32.01
CA ALA A 1157 -30.03 -3.71 33.22
C ALA A 1157 -31.53 -3.60 33.51
N CYS A 1158 -32.12 -2.42 33.27
CA CYS A 1158 -33.53 -2.13 33.59
C CYS A 1158 -34.49 -2.29 32.40
N HIS A 1159 -33.99 -2.22 31.15
CA HIS A 1159 -34.78 -2.25 29.92
C HIS A 1159 -35.83 -1.13 29.82
N TYR A 1160 -35.54 0.04 30.39
CA TYR A 1160 -36.44 1.20 30.33
C TYR A 1160 -36.10 2.15 29.19
N THR A 1161 -37.14 2.64 28.51
CA THR A 1161 -37.04 3.74 27.55
C THR A 1161 -37.06 5.07 28.28
N PHE A 1162 -36.09 5.93 27.97
CA PHE A 1162 -35.94 7.25 28.61
C PHE A 1162 -35.68 8.35 27.58
N GLN A 1163 -36.05 9.59 27.92
CA GLN A 1163 -35.72 10.80 27.19
C GLN A 1163 -34.87 11.68 28.11
N PRO A 1164 -33.57 11.89 27.83
CA PRO A 1164 -32.75 12.81 28.59
C PRO A 1164 -33.01 14.26 28.15
N GLN A 1165 -32.98 15.21 29.10
CA GLN A 1165 -32.98 16.63 28.74
C GLN A 1165 -31.69 16.98 27.99
N SER A 1166 -31.78 17.86 26.99
CA SER A 1166 -30.65 18.25 26.11
C SER A 1166 -29.72 19.31 26.70
N THR A 1167 -30.09 19.91 27.83
CA THR A 1167 -29.33 20.94 28.54
C THR A 1167 -29.57 20.83 30.04
N ILE A 1168 -28.68 21.46 30.83
CA ILE A 1168 -28.85 21.62 32.27
C ILE A 1168 -29.48 22.99 32.55
N GLU A 1169 -30.49 23.04 33.43
CA GLU A 1169 -31.20 24.26 33.80
C GLU A 1169 -30.53 24.94 35.01
N TYR A 1170 -29.73 25.97 34.74
CA TYR A 1170 -29.12 26.82 35.75
C TYR A 1170 -30.18 27.69 36.47
N GLN A 1171 -30.08 27.77 37.80
CA GLN A 1171 -30.90 28.65 38.63
C GLN A 1171 -30.36 30.08 38.64
N SER A 1172 -31.21 31.04 39.04
CA SER A 1172 -30.92 32.49 39.00
C SER A 1172 -29.63 32.88 39.71
N ASN A 1173 -29.28 32.14 40.76
CA ASN A 1173 -28.15 32.46 41.64
C ASN A 1173 -26.83 31.82 41.15
N LYS A 1174 -26.81 31.15 39.99
CA LYS A 1174 -25.69 30.38 39.40
C LYS A 1174 -25.05 29.27 40.27
N ASN A 1175 -25.44 29.12 41.53
CA ASN A 1175 -24.91 28.13 42.47
C ASN A 1175 -25.69 26.80 42.52
N GLU A 1176 -26.77 26.68 41.75
CA GLU A 1176 -27.60 25.47 41.65
C GLU A 1176 -28.06 25.26 40.20
N ALA A 1177 -28.14 24.00 39.79
CA ALA A 1177 -28.69 23.58 38.52
C ALA A 1177 -29.51 22.30 38.64
N LEU A 1178 -30.47 22.15 37.73
CA LEU A 1178 -31.37 21.01 37.63
C LEU A 1178 -31.14 20.28 36.30
N TYR A 1179 -31.27 18.96 36.32
CA TYR A 1179 -31.25 18.13 35.12
C TYR A 1179 -32.36 17.07 35.18
N ALA A 1180 -33.19 16.98 34.15
CA ALA A 1180 -34.31 16.04 34.12
C ALA A 1180 -34.06 14.88 33.14
N ILE A 1181 -34.48 13.68 33.54
CA ILE A 1181 -34.52 12.49 32.70
C ILE A 1181 -35.92 11.92 32.80
N ALA A 1182 -36.61 11.85 31.66
CA ALA A 1182 -37.98 11.38 31.54
C ALA A 1182 -38.04 9.88 31.26
N PHE A 1183 -39.02 9.18 31.83
CA PHE A 1183 -39.21 7.73 31.68
C PHE A 1183 -40.65 7.41 31.26
N GLN A 1184 -40.80 6.40 30.40
CA GLN A 1184 -42.10 5.85 29.96
C GLN A 1184 -42.64 4.80 30.96
N VAL A 1185 -42.45 5.07 32.25
CA VAL A 1185 -42.81 4.21 33.38
C VAL A 1185 -43.23 5.11 34.54
N ASP A 1186 -44.33 4.80 35.20
CA ASP A 1186 -44.85 5.58 36.32
C ASP A 1186 -43.86 5.68 37.49
N SER A 1187 -44.02 6.74 38.29
CA SER A 1187 -43.09 7.06 39.37
C SER A 1187 -43.09 6.04 40.51
N THR A 1188 -44.18 5.30 40.72
CA THR A 1188 -44.28 4.29 41.78
C THR A 1188 -43.61 2.98 41.38
N THR A 1189 -43.81 2.52 40.14
CA THR A 1189 -43.07 1.38 39.57
C THR A 1189 -41.58 1.67 39.50
N LEU A 1190 -41.17 2.88 39.10
CA LEU A 1190 -39.76 3.26 39.04
C LEU A 1190 -39.11 3.30 40.44
N GLN A 1191 -39.83 3.76 41.47
CA GLN A 1191 -39.36 3.75 42.87
C GLN A 1191 -39.28 2.34 43.47
N GLN A 1192 -40.20 1.44 43.11
CA GLN A 1192 -40.23 0.05 43.61
C GLN A 1192 -39.27 -0.89 42.86
N SER A 1193 -38.79 -0.49 41.68
CA SER A 1193 -37.89 -1.29 40.86
C SER A 1193 -36.48 -1.41 41.46
N ARG A 1194 -36.23 -2.52 42.15
CA ARG A 1194 -34.90 -2.85 42.73
C ARG A 1194 -33.76 -2.69 41.71
N LYS A 1195 -33.96 -3.14 40.47
CA LYS A 1195 -32.98 -2.99 39.38
C LYS A 1195 -32.63 -1.52 39.13
N PHE A 1196 -33.63 -0.64 39.13
CA PHE A 1196 -33.44 0.79 38.97
C PHE A 1196 -32.77 1.42 40.19
N THR A 1197 -33.14 1.02 41.40
CA THR A 1197 -32.46 1.44 42.63
C THR A 1197 -30.97 1.08 42.60
N ASP A 1198 -30.64 -0.15 42.21
CA ASP A 1198 -29.25 -0.63 42.09
C ASP A 1198 -28.47 0.17 41.01
N CYS A 1199 -29.08 0.41 39.84
CA CYS A 1199 -28.56 1.25 38.75
C CYS A 1199 -28.27 2.69 39.22
N LEU A 1200 -29.24 3.33 39.87
CA LEU A 1200 -29.13 4.69 40.40
C LEU A 1200 -28.05 4.79 41.49
N GLN A 1201 -27.95 3.78 42.36
CA GLN A 1201 -26.91 3.74 43.39
C GLN A 1201 -25.50 3.58 42.78
N LYS A 1202 -25.31 2.77 41.72
CA LYS A 1202 -24.03 2.70 40.99
C LYS A 1202 -23.64 4.07 40.42
N PHE A 1203 -24.59 4.79 39.80
CA PHE A 1203 -24.34 6.14 39.26
C PHE A 1203 -23.98 7.14 40.37
N ILE A 1204 -24.73 7.15 41.47
CA ILE A 1204 -24.43 7.97 42.66
C ILE A 1204 -23.01 7.67 43.19
N ASN A 1205 -22.61 6.40 43.22
CA ASN A 1205 -21.27 6.01 43.65
C ASN A 1205 -20.17 6.56 42.72
N GLN A 1206 -20.36 6.56 41.40
CA GLN A 1206 -19.43 7.20 40.45
C GLN A 1206 -19.42 8.73 40.55
N VAL A 1207 -20.57 9.37 40.78
CA VAL A 1207 -20.62 10.82 41.04
C VAL A 1207 -19.85 11.16 42.31
N ASN A 1208 -20.03 10.37 43.37
CA ASN A 1208 -19.38 10.53 44.66
C ASN A 1208 -17.86 10.27 44.63
N SER A 1209 -17.32 9.56 43.64
CA SER A 1209 -15.89 9.22 43.53
C SER A 1209 -15.02 10.31 42.88
N PHE A 1210 -15.50 11.56 42.84
CA PHE A 1210 -14.73 12.69 42.34
C PHE A 1210 -13.61 13.06 43.31
N LEU A 1211 -12.36 13.03 42.84
CA LEU A 1211 -11.17 13.29 43.66
C LEU A 1211 -11.16 14.71 44.25
N ASN A 1212 -11.63 15.70 43.50
CA ASN A 1212 -11.62 17.12 43.90
C ASN A 1212 -12.92 17.54 44.64
N ARG A 1213 -13.67 16.58 45.20
CA ARG A 1213 -14.98 16.88 45.80
C ARG A 1213 -14.84 17.63 47.13
N THR A 1214 -15.39 18.83 47.18
CA THR A 1214 -15.49 19.67 48.38
C THR A 1214 -16.79 19.42 49.16
N LYS A 1215 -16.91 19.98 50.38
CA LYS A 1215 -18.14 19.91 51.19
C LYS A 1215 -19.29 20.77 50.63
N SER A 1216 -18.95 21.79 49.84
CA SER A 1216 -19.84 22.67 49.09
C SER A 1216 -20.54 21.92 47.95
N MET A 1217 -19.86 20.99 47.27
CA MET A 1217 -20.39 20.18 46.17
C MET A 1217 -21.46 19.18 46.61
N LYS A 1218 -22.72 19.55 46.37
CA LYS A 1218 -23.93 18.78 46.70
C LYS A 1218 -24.53 18.16 45.43
N PHE A 1219 -25.10 16.97 45.60
CA PHE A 1219 -25.81 16.22 44.57
C PHE A 1219 -26.96 15.47 45.22
N SER A 1220 -28.16 15.59 44.65
CA SER A 1220 -29.36 14.86 45.08
C SER A 1220 -30.25 14.53 43.89
N HIS A 1221 -31.22 13.65 44.10
CA HIS A 1221 -32.17 13.24 43.08
C HIS A 1221 -33.59 13.16 43.66
N LYS A 1222 -34.60 13.30 42.80
CA LYS A 1222 -36.02 13.14 43.13
C LYS A 1222 -36.72 12.40 41.98
N ILE A 1223 -37.55 11.41 42.30
CA ILE A 1223 -38.44 10.74 41.35
C ILE A 1223 -39.84 11.32 41.55
N ILE A 1224 -40.47 11.83 40.49
CA ILE A 1224 -41.77 12.53 40.52
C ILE A 1224 -42.65 12.12 39.35
N SER A 1225 -43.96 12.23 39.53
CA SER A 1225 -44.90 12.09 38.42
C SER A 1225 -44.71 13.22 37.41
N ILE A 1226 -45.12 12.98 36.16
CA ILE A 1226 -45.10 14.03 35.13
C ILE A 1226 -45.97 15.24 35.50
N ASP A 1227 -47.08 15.03 36.21
CA ASP A 1227 -47.99 16.11 36.61
C ASP A 1227 -47.44 16.96 37.77
N ASP A 1228 -46.82 16.33 38.76
CA ASP A 1228 -46.09 17.04 39.83
C ASP A 1228 -44.95 17.89 39.25
N TRP A 1229 -44.20 17.34 38.28
CA TRP A 1229 -43.12 18.07 37.61
C TRP A 1229 -43.65 19.26 36.81
N LYS A 1230 -44.73 19.09 36.04
CA LYS A 1230 -45.42 20.20 35.33
C LYS A 1230 -45.87 21.27 36.31
N LEU A 1231 -46.44 20.88 37.46
CA LEU A 1231 -46.89 21.81 38.50
C LEU A 1231 -45.73 22.56 39.16
N GLU A 1232 -44.62 21.89 39.48
CA GLU A 1232 -43.39 22.54 39.97
C GLU A 1232 -42.82 23.53 38.94
N ARG A 1233 -42.74 23.14 37.66
CA ARG A 1233 -42.23 23.99 36.57
C ARG A 1233 -43.11 25.23 36.35
N MET A 1234 -44.43 25.08 36.41
CA MET A 1234 -45.37 26.22 36.37
C MET A 1234 -45.17 27.17 37.56
N LYS A 1235 -45.09 26.64 38.80
CA LYS A 1235 -44.84 27.45 40.00
C LYS A 1235 -43.52 28.24 39.89
N ARG A 1236 -42.43 27.60 39.45
CA ARG A 1236 -41.12 28.25 39.20
C ARG A 1236 -41.21 29.32 38.12
N LYS A 1237 -41.93 29.07 37.01
CA LYS A 1237 -42.13 30.07 35.93
C LYS A 1237 -42.93 31.29 36.45
N SER A 1238 -43.99 31.07 37.24
CA SER A 1238 -44.74 32.16 37.88
C SER A 1238 -43.95 32.92 38.94
N GLN A 1239 -42.99 32.28 39.62
CA GLN A 1239 -42.06 32.97 40.53
C GLN A 1239 -41.04 33.82 39.77
N ARG A 1240 -40.43 33.30 38.69
CA ARG A 1240 -39.52 34.05 37.79
C ARG A 1240 -40.18 35.21 37.02
N ILE A 1241 -41.51 35.25 36.92
CA ILE A 1241 -42.26 36.38 36.33
C ILE A 1241 -42.65 37.43 37.40
N LYS A 1242 -42.56 37.07 38.68
CA LYS A 1242 -42.81 37.97 39.83
C LYS A 1242 -41.54 38.56 40.44
N GLN A 1243 -40.37 38.01 40.10
CA GLN A 1243 -39.04 38.53 40.38
C GLN A 1243 -38.57 39.37 39.18
#